data_AF-A0A1V5GQ56-F1
#
_entry.id   AF-A0A1V5GQ56-F1
#
_cell.length_a   1.000
_cell.length_b   1.000
_cell.length_c   1.000
_cell.angle_alpha   90.00
_cell.angle_beta   90.00
_cell.angle_gamma   90.00
#
_symmetry.space_group_name_H-M   'P 1'
#
loop_
_entity.id
_entity.type
_entity.pdbx_description
1 polymer ?
#
loop_
_entity_poly.entity_id
_entity_poly.type
_entity_poly.pdbx_seq_one_letter_code
_entity_poly.pdbx_strand_id
1 'polypeptide(L)'
;MRKSNLKKTVAGALASLMCALSVPAVPTAVYNTAYAAQSFTVNSSQQQFRDDNVDGYSYEIWLDRTGGSGSMTLGSGGAFDTQWSAEVSQGNFLARRGKNYDRTRKATDCGNIVMDYAAQYSASAKGNSRLCVYGWFVDPLVEYYIIEDWVNWCPSGQSKTVTIDGAQYDIFQTTHTGPTILGDTRTFPQYFSVRKQKRTSGTITVSDHFKAWANAGMQIGNLTEVALNVEGWESSGRANVTKLTISDKLPDPTTTSGDTPAITTTTKAVEPDANGYYFNDTFESGKGSWRGRGDASAAIDNYNSAEGKSSLFVSGRTDNWNGAEMELDPAAFIPGKTYSFGAAVMQNTESSTAMKMTLQYTDASGTEQYDEVASAAASNGKWTALGNPGYTIPEGASNMYLYVEAPESLTDFYIDNVMAAVKGKEVTFKNTTTTTTTTSSITPSTDVTLWGDANEDKNVDMSDAVMIMQSLANPSKYKMTKQGSANGDVNAAGNGITNADALAVQKYLVGSIDKLPESYSDDWAFPDASRSNYQYNQGGGLVSYIQRTIPPETIVSTTTAAATTAKVNPSEISGKSYKVFNGENQHKDVEKDGYSYEIWLDRTGGEGSMVVGDNGTFTTEWNAEVSQGNFLARRGKDFDRSKKATDYGKIEMDYEAEYSAGTKGNSRLCIYGWMVDPLVEYYIIEDWVNWRPTANGYAKTVTIDGAQYEIFPLDHSGPTILGDTRTFKQYFSVRQQKRTSGTVTISDHFKAWADAGWEIGNLTEAALNVEGWESSGSAKVSKLQIRIGSPSDTEENNSVTVTSPVNTNTSDNSGEFTPFKYEANKQYKAAPDYYYNACRQQGKVTKETYNGIRGSKTLNVYTPYNYDPSKKYNIFYLMHGGGENENTLFYQNDTMIQNLLDNMIMNGELEPLIVVTPTFNGSGSEAGNFYEELRQSVIPFVEGKYSTYAKSTSAADIAASRMHRAYGGFSMGAVSTWAVIQNDLDIVGYFMPLSGDHWQGQGAYDKAKSIADAVDKSGLKPNQYFIFAATGSNDIAYPNVNPQIDEMKKMSQFKFTSDFSQGNFYFMVAQGNEHWWGQVRNYVYDALPYFFHESGN
;
A
#
# COMPACT_ATOMS: atom_id res chain seq x y z
N MET A 1 -71.26 38.65 0.00
CA MET A 1 -72.33 38.08 0.86
C MET A 1 -71.66 37.36 2.03
N ARG A 2 -72.02 37.76 3.27
CA ARG A 2 -71.94 37.05 4.57
C ARG A 2 -70.58 36.41 4.98
N LYS A 3 -69.89 37.00 5.98
CA LYS A 3 -69.97 36.72 7.44
C LYS A 3 -69.22 35.42 7.81
N SER A 4 -68.43 35.28 8.87
CA SER A 4 -68.02 36.14 9.98
C SER A 4 -67.28 35.25 11.00
N ASN A 5 -66.42 35.86 11.84
CA ASN A 5 -66.20 35.53 13.26
C ASN A 5 -65.43 34.25 13.63
N LEU A 6 -64.60 34.16 14.69
CA LEU A 6 -64.00 35.10 15.66
C LEU A 6 -63.24 34.21 16.68
N LYS A 7 -62.24 34.78 17.38
CA LYS A 7 -61.73 34.45 18.75
C LYS A 7 -60.71 33.31 18.91
N LYS A 8 -59.71 33.39 19.82
CA LYS A 8 -59.03 34.46 20.57
C LYS A 8 -57.97 33.76 21.48
N THR A 9 -56.73 34.24 21.42
CA THR A 9 -55.80 34.58 22.54
C THR A 9 -55.11 33.53 23.45
N VAL A 10 -53.84 33.90 23.76
CA VAL A 10 -52.99 33.74 24.97
C VAL A 10 -51.92 32.62 24.89
N ALA A 11 -50.65 32.75 25.30
CA ALA A 11 -49.59 33.78 25.39
C ALA A 11 -48.41 33.13 26.16
N GLY A 12 -47.17 33.57 25.89
CA GLY A 12 -45.95 33.32 26.70
C GLY A 12 -44.76 32.88 25.82
N ALA A 13 -43.93 33.77 25.24
CA ALA A 13 -42.83 34.57 25.85
C ALA A 13 -41.69 33.67 26.39
N LEU A 14 -40.38 33.78 26.12
CA LEU A 14 -39.40 34.76 25.57
C LEU A 14 -38.22 33.92 24.97
N ALA A 15 -37.22 34.36 24.19
CA ALA A 15 -36.54 35.64 24.04
C ALA A 15 -35.83 35.78 22.67
N SER A 16 -35.82 37.03 22.21
CA SER A 16 -35.07 37.74 21.16
C SER A 16 -33.52 37.60 21.32
N LEU A 17 -32.59 37.97 20.43
CA LEU A 17 -32.46 38.80 19.22
C LEU A 17 -30.96 38.66 18.81
N MET A 18 -30.60 38.68 17.51
CA MET A 18 -29.64 39.67 16.96
C MET A 18 -29.32 39.49 15.46
N CYS A 19 -29.77 40.51 14.73
CA CYS A 19 -29.28 41.16 13.51
C CYS A 19 -28.23 40.48 12.62
N ALA A 20 -28.69 40.27 11.37
CA ALA A 20 -27.87 40.30 10.16
C ALA A 20 -27.24 41.69 9.91
N LEU A 21 -25.97 41.69 9.49
CA LEU A 21 -25.40 42.70 8.62
C LEU A 21 -24.73 41.98 7.43
N SER A 22 -25.24 42.30 6.25
CA SER A 22 -24.84 41.81 4.94
C SER A 22 -23.49 42.38 4.49
N VAL A 23 -22.59 41.51 4.02
CA VAL A 23 -21.42 41.86 3.19
C VAL A 23 -21.62 41.19 1.80
N PRO A 24 -21.33 41.87 0.69
CA PRO A 24 -21.65 41.39 -0.66
C PRO A 24 -20.86 40.12 -1.04
N ALA A 25 -21.54 39.17 -1.68
CA ALA A 25 -20.94 37.98 -2.27
C ALA A 25 -20.01 38.36 -3.43
N VAL A 26 -18.74 37.98 -3.32
CA VAL A 26 -17.78 37.93 -4.43
C VAL A 26 -18.00 36.58 -5.12
N PRO A 27 -18.08 36.51 -6.47
CA PRO A 27 -18.36 35.27 -7.18
C PRO A 27 -17.25 34.24 -6.93
N THR A 28 -17.67 33.08 -6.42
CA THR A 28 -16.88 31.87 -6.25
C THR A 28 -16.34 31.39 -7.58
N ALA A 29 -15.02 31.17 -7.64
CA ALA A 29 -14.39 30.42 -8.71
C ALA A 29 -15.00 29.00 -8.75
N VAL A 30 -15.23 28.53 -9.98
CA VAL A 30 -15.79 27.21 -10.28
C VAL A 30 -14.77 26.14 -9.88
N TYR A 31 -15.15 25.31 -8.92
CA TYR A 31 -14.44 24.07 -8.59
C TYR A 31 -14.80 23.02 -9.65
N ASN A 32 -13.80 22.47 -10.35
CA ASN A 32 -13.94 21.22 -11.08
C ASN A 32 -13.42 20.08 -10.19
N THR A 33 -14.28 19.09 -9.93
CA THR A 33 -13.99 17.80 -9.26
C THR A 33 -13.73 16.72 -10.32
N ALA A 34 -12.86 15.70 -10.18
CA ALA A 34 -11.93 15.32 -9.11
C ALA A 34 -11.01 14.15 -9.58
N TYR A 35 -9.68 14.29 -9.44
CA TYR A 35 -8.97 13.47 -8.45
C TYR A 35 -9.35 14.10 -7.10
N ALA A 36 -9.70 13.33 -6.07
CA ALA A 36 -10.06 13.94 -4.80
C ALA A 36 -8.81 14.55 -4.15
N ALA A 37 -8.55 15.84 -4.40
CA ALA A 37 -7.45 16.58 -3.81
C ALA A 37 -7.55 16.52 -2.27
N GLN A 38 -6.57 15.89 -1.62
CA GLN A 38 -6.58 15.69 -0.19
C GLN A 38 -6.47 17.05 0.52
N SER A 39 -7.45 17.35 1.39
CA SER A 39 -7.54 18.62 2.09
C SER A 39 -7.43 18.41 3.59
N PHE A 40 -6.58 19.20 4.22
CA PHE A 40 -6.28 19.19 5.64
C PHE A 40 -6.74 20.50 6.26
N THR A 41 -7.27 20.45 7.48
CA THR A 41 -7.68 21.64 8.24
C THR A 41 -7.09 21.58 9.63
N VAL A 42 -6.26 22.57 9.97
CA VAL A 42 -5.72 22.74 11.31
C VAL A 42 -6.47 23.81 12.08
N ASN A 43 -6.62 23.61 13.37
CA ASN A 43 -7.23 24.52 14.35
C ASN A 43 -6.80 24.10 15.76
N SER A 44 -7.37 24.70 16.80
CA SER A 44 -7.02 24.39 18.19
C SER A 44 -7.15 22.91 18.60
N SER A 45 -8.03 22.14 17.93
CA SER A 45 -8.27 20.71 18.21
C SER A 45 -7.39 19.75 17.41
N GLN A 46 -6.89 20.18 16.25
CA GLN A 46 -6.03 19.40 15.39
C GLN A 46 -5.00 20.33 14.76
N GLN A 47 -3.77 20.30 15.25
CA GLN A 47 -2.79 21.37 15.00
C GLN A 47 -1.81 21.06 13.89
N GLN A 48 -1.71 19.79 13.48
CA GLN A 48 -0.74 19.37 12.49
C GLN A 48 -1.28 18.26 11.60
N PHE A 49 -0.94 18.32 10.32
CA PHE A 49 -0.88 17.16 9.45
C PHE A 49 0.47 17.18 8.75
N ARG A 50 1.10 16.02 8.66
CA ARG A 50 2.33 15.85 7.89
C ARG A 50 2.41 14.42 7.39
N ASP A 51 3.05 14.25 6.25
CA ASP A 51 3.42 12.94 5.74
C ASP A 51 4.65 13.10 4.83
N ASP A 52 5.35 11.99 4.67
CA ASP A 52 6.51 11.91 3.80
C ASP A 52 6.12 11.23 2.49
N ASN A 53 6.61 11.78 1.36
CA ASN A 53 6.51 11.15 0.04
C ASN A 53 5.09 11.01 -0.56
N VAL A 54 4.32 12.10 -0.56
CA VAL A 54 3.05 12.24 -1.31
C VAL A 54 3.32 12.94 -2.65
N ASP A 55 3.14 12.22 -3.76
CA ASP A 55 3.54 12.61 -5.12
C ASP A 55 5.03 12.99 -5.25
N GLY A 56 5.90 12.32 -4.46
CA GLY A 56 7.34 12.59 -4.46
C GLY A 56 7.77 13.79 -3.60
N TYR A 57 6.87 14.35 -2.78
CA TYR A 57 7.15 15.44 -1.84
C TYR A 57 6.65 15.12 -0.43
N SER A 58 7.40 15.53 0.60
CA SER A 58 6.85 15.65 1.96
C SER A 58 5.93 16.86 2.04
N TYR A 59 4.92 16.82 2.92
CA TYR A 59 4.09 17.99 3.23
C TYR A 59 3.93 18.15 4.74
N GLU A 60 3.72 19.39 5.17
CA GLU A 60 3.30 19.70 6.53
C GLU A 60 2.41 20.94 6.53
N ILE A 61 1.30 20.87 7.25
CA ILE A 61 0.52 22.03 7.69
C ILE A 61 0.50 22.02 9.21
N TRP A 62 0.81 23.16 9.83
CA TRP A 62 0.84 23.30 11.27
C TRP A 62 0.29 24.66 11.72
N LEU A 63 -0.43 24.67 12.83
CA LEU A 63 -0.93 25.87 13.50
C LEU A 63 -0.72 25.74 15.02
N ASP A 64 -0.21 26.79 15.65
CA ASP A 64 -0.04 26.87 17.09
C ASP A 64 -1.37 26.86 17.88
N ARG A 65 -1.30 26.51 19.18
CA ARG A 65 -2.46 26.36 20.10
C ARG A 65 -3.14 27.68 20.47
N THR A 66 -2.61 28.80 20.01
CA THR A 66 -2.99 30.17 20.38
C THR A 66 -4.34 30.62 19.80
N GLY A 67 -4.93 29.80 18.93
CA GLY A 67 -6.25 30.01 18.33
C GLY A 67 -6.17 30.27 16.82
N GLY A 68 -7.32 30.26 16.15
CA GLY A 68 -7.39 30.41 14.69
C GLY A 68 -7.58 29.09 13.94
N SER A 69 -7.38 29.14 12.63
CA SER A 69 -7.51 27.99 11.75
C SER A 69 -6.61 28.12 10.52
N GLY A 70 -6.32 27.01 9.87
CA GLY A 70 -5.68 26.96 8.57
C GLY A 70 -6.13 25.74 7.78
N SER A 71 -5.96 25.79 6.47
CA SER A 71 -6.17 24.62 5.61
C SER A 71 -5.10 24.52 4.54
N MET A 72 -4.82 23.30 4.11
CA MET A 72 -3.93 22.98 3.01
C MET A 72 -4.61 21.94 2.13
N THR A 73 -4.66 22.18 0.83
CA THR A 73 -5.16 21.23 -0.17
C THR A 73 -4.00 20.88 -1.08
N LEU A 74 -3.66 19.58 -1.13
CA LEU A 74 -2.58 19.10 -1.99
C LEU A 74 -3.04 19.10 -3.45
N GLY A 75 -2.23 19.71 -4.32
CA GLY A 75 -2.35 19.57 -5.77
C GLY A 75 -1.43 18.47 -6.32
N SER A 76 -1.36 18.32 -7.63
CA SER A 76 -0.43 17.37 -8.27
C SER A 76 1.03 17.79 -8.09
N GLY A 77 1.93 16.80 -7.98
CA GLY A 77 3.38 17.03 -7.87
C GLY A 77 3.74 17.77 -6.58
N GLY A 78 4.39 18.95 -6.65
CA GLY A 78 4.67 19.77 -5.47
C GLY A 78 3.65 20.88 -5.20
N ALA A 79 2.60 21.01 -6.01
CA ALA A 79 1.64 22.13 -5.91
C ALA A 79 0.76 22.02 -4.65
N PHE A 80 0.35 23.13 -4.05
CA PHE A 80 -0.60 23.13 -2.95
C PHE A 80 -1.31 24.48 -2.79
N ASP A 81 -2.56 24.42 -2.34
CA ASP A 81 -3.32 25.59 -1.91
C ASP A 81 -3.33 25.65 -0.39
N THR A 82 -3.19 26.85 0.18
CA THR A 82 -3.32 27.03 1.61
C THR A 82 -3.94 28.37 1.97
N GLN A 83 -4.75 28.37 3.03
CA GLN A 83 -5.32 29.57 3.64
C GLN A 83 -5.20 29.47 5.15
N TRP A 84 -5.02 30.60 5.82
CA TRP A 84 -4.94 30.64 7.27
C TRP A 84 -5.59 31.89 7.84
N SER A 85 -6.04 31.75 9.08
CA SER A 85 -6.65 32.77 9.91
C SER A 85 -6.04 32.65 11.32
N ALA A 86 -4.82 33.16 11.46
CA ALA A 86 -4.04 33.13 12.71
C ALA A 86 -3.82 34.55 13.26
N GLU A 87 -4.72 35.50 12.98
CA GLU A 87 -4.78 36.85 13.59
C GLU A 87 -5.21 36.80 15.08
N VAL A 88 -4.48 36.03 15.87
CA VAL A 88 -4.61 35.92 17.32
C VAL A 88 -3.24 36.16 17.95
N SER A 89 -3.20 36.52 19.24
CA SER A 89 -1.91 36.75 19.91
C SER A 89 -1.07 35.48 19.91
N GLN A 90 0.17 35.59 19.43
CA GLN A 90 1.13 34.51 19.23
C GLN A 90 0.68 33.43 18.23
N GLY A 91 -0.34 33.71 17.40
CA GLY A 91 -0.77 32.83 16.33
C GLY A 91 0.38 32.52 15.38
N ASN A 92 0.73 31.25 15.22
CA ASN A 92 1.77 30.84 14.27
C ASN A 92 1.25 29.74 13.35
N PHE A 93 1.39 29.94 12.05
CA PHE A 93 0.92 29.06 11.00
C PHE A 93 2.06 28.75 10.03
N LEU A 94 2.15 27.50 9.58
CA LEU A 94 2.96 27.13 8.43
C LEU A 94 2.24 26.11 7.56
N ALA A 95 2.50 26.18 6.26
CA ALA A 95 2.18 25.13 5.30
C ALA A 95 3.34 25.01 4.31
N ARG A 96 3.89 23.81 4.17
CA ARG A 96 5.06 23.53 3.33
C ARG A 96 4.95 22.22 2.56
N ARG A 97 5.61 22.19 1.41
CA ARG A 97 5.80 20.98 0.58
C ARG A 97 7.25 20.93 0.08
N GLY A 98 7.91 19.77 0.15
CA GLY A 98 9.37 19.69 -0.03
C GLY A 98 9.94 18.29 -0.22
N LYS A 99 11.26 18.17 -0.08
CA LYS A 99 11.98 16.90 -0.08
C LYS A 99 12.77 16.72 1.21
N ASN A 100 12.75 15.51 1.74
CA ASN A 100 13.55 15.11 2.89
C ASN A 100 14.88 14.49 2.43
N TYR A 101 15.92 14.67 3.23
CA TYR A 101 17.27 14.15 3.00
C TYR A 101 17.72 13.34 4.23
N ASP A 102 18.62 12.38 3.99
CA ASP A 102 19.00 11.34 4.96
C ASP A 102 19.90 11.82 6.12
N ARG A 103 20.26 13.11 6.16
CA ARG A 103 21.09 13.73 7.19
C ARG A 103 22.53 13.20 7.25
N THR A 104 23.00 12.52 6.21
CA THR A 104 24.34 11.92 6.18
C THR A 104 25.39 12.79 5.48
N ARG A 105 24.95 13.71 4.61
CA ARG A 105 25.82 14.56 3.79
C ARG A 105 25.60 16.04 4.11
N LYS A 106 26.70 16.80 4.18
CA LYS A 106 26.65 18.26 4.28
C LYS A 106 25.88 18.84 3.11
N ALA A 107 25.13 19.91 3.35
CA ALA A 107 24.30 20.52 2.31
C ALA A 107 25.11 21.02 1.09
N THR A 108 26.38 21.39 1.28
CA THR A 108 27.29 21.74 0.17
C THR A 108 27.72 20.56 -0.68
N ASP A 109 27.55 19.33 -0.18
CA ASP A 109 28.05 18.09 -0.78
C ASP A 109 26.92 17.25 -1.40
N CYS A 110 25.66 17.69 -1.27
CA CYS A 110 24.46 17.03 -1.80
C CYS A 110 24.23 17.25 -3.31
N GLY A 111 25.22 17.78 -4.03
CA GLY A 111 25.08 18.13 -5.45
C GLY A 111 24.29 19.41 -5.68
N ASN A 112 23.82 19.61 -6.92
CA ASN A 112 23.08 20.81 -7.29
C ASN A 112 21.58 20.63 -6.98
N ILE A 113 21.09 21.37 -5.99
CA ILE A 113 19.69 21.40 -5.59
C ILE A 113 19.08 22.68 -6.16
N VAL A 114 18.07 22.52 -7.02
CA VAL A 114 17.37 23.62 -7.68
C VAL A 114 15.88 23.49 -7.42
N MET A 115 15.26 24.57 -6.96
CA MET A 115 13.82 24.68 -6.77
C MET A 115 13.24 25.62 -7.83
N ASP A 116 12.21 25.18 -8.56
CA ASP A 116 11.44 26.04 -9.45
C ASP A 116 9.99 26.12 -8.98
N TYR A 117 9.48 27.32 -8.72
CA TYR A 117 8.19 27.50 -8.08
C TYR A 117 7.38 28.64 -8.70
N ALA A 118 6.06 28.58 -8.54
CA ALA A 118 5.16 29.69 -8.82
C ALA A 118 4.03 29.69 -7.80
N ALA A 119 3.80 30.85 -7.18
CA ALA A 119 2.79 31.05 -6.18
C ALA A 119 2.02 32.35 -6.36
N GLN A 120 0.72 32.30 -6.11
CA GLN A 120 -0.10 33.46 -5.80
C GLN A 120 -0.12 33.60 -4.29
N TYR A 121 0.47 34.66 -3.74
CA TYR A 121 0.68 34.79 -2.30
C TYR A 121 0.18 36.15 -1.79
N SER A 122 -0.61 36.11 -0.71
CA SER A 122 -1.13 37.31 -0.06
C SER A 122 -1.36 37.07 1.43
N ALA A 123 -1.11 38.09 2.25
CA ALA A 123 -1.37 38.06 3.68
C ALA A 123 -1.86 39.42 4.19
N SER A 124 -2.54 39.40 5.32
CA SER A 124 -3.01 40.57 6.04
C SER A 124 -1.84 41.45 6.52
N ALA A 125 -2.10 42.75 6.69
CA ALA A 125 -1.11 43.68 7.23
C ALA A 125 -1.06 43.71 8.77
N LYS A 126 -1.89 42.93 9.49
CA LYS A 126 -1.97 42.96 10.96
C LYS A 126 -0.89 42.15 11.66
N GLY A 127 -0.40 41.10 11.00
CA GLY A 127 0.73 40.30 11.44
C GLY A 127 1.78 40.23 10.34
N ASN A 128 2.66 39.24 10.42
CA ASN A 128 3.71 39.00 9.45
C ASN A 128 3.46 37.71 8.68
N SER A 129 4.03 37.60 7.48
CA SER A 129 4.00 36.37 6.71
C SER A 129 5.17 36.33 5.73
N ARG A 130 5.61 35.14 5.33
CA ARG A 130 6.70 34.93 4.37
C ARG A 130 6.46 33.74 3.45
N LEU A 131 6.99 33.87 2.24
CA LEU A 131 7.10 32.82 1.24
C LEU A 131 8.59 32.55 1.02
N CYS A 132 9.03 31.34 1.36
CA CYS A 132 10.46 31.02 1.43
C CYS A 132 10.76 29.55 1.13
N VAL A 133 12.02 29.27 0.78
CA VAL A 133 12.60 27.94 0.99
C VAL A 133 12.94 27.80 2.47
N TYR A 134 12.61 26.66 3.05
CA TYR A 134 12.77 26.32 4.45
C TYR A 134 13.43 24.94 4.62
N GLY A 135 14.20 24.78 5.68
CA GLY A 135 14.68 23.46 6.11
C GLY A 135 15.66 23.55 7.27
N TRP A 136 16.29 22.41 7.57
CA TRP A 136 17.28 22.29 8.63
C TRP A 136 18.58 21.65 8.16
N PHE A 137 19.64 21.98 8.88
CA PHE A 137 20.87 21.21 8.95
C PHE A 137 21.00 20.58 10.34
N VAL A 138 21.65 19.43 10.42
CA VAL A 138 22.12 18.83 11.67
C VAL A 138 23.64 18.68 11.64
N ASP A 139 24.30 18.68 12.79
CA ASP A 139 25.76 18.55 12.89
C ASP A 139 26.57 19.56 12.03
N PRO A 140 26.45 20.88 12.27
CA PRO A 140 25.73 21.53 13.37
C PRO A 140 24.24 21.75 13.10
N LEU A 141 23.47 21.86 14.18
CA LEU A 141 22.04 22.16 14.13
C LEU A 141 21.82 23.62 13.69
N VAL A 142 21.13 23.81 12.57
CA VAL A 142 20.81 25.11 11.99
C VAL A 142 19.42 25.05 11.37
N GLU A 143 18.59 26.06 11.60
CA GLU A 143 17.37 26.27 10.80
C GLU A 143 17.67 27.32 9.74
N TYR A 144 17.20 27.14 8.51
CA TYR A 144 17.54 28.07 7.43
C TYR A 144 16.34 28.51 6.60
N TYR A 145 16.46 29.71 6.04
CA TYR A 145 15.44 30.37 5.24
C TYR A 145 16.05 31.07 4.01
N ILE A 146 15.47 30.86 2.83
CA ILE A 146 15.70 31.66 1.63
C ILE A 146 14.38 32.36 1.30
N ILE A 147 14.27 33.64 1.66
CA ILE A 147 13.02 34.39 1.64
C ILE A 147 12.88 35.16 0.33
N GLU A 148 11.84 34.82 -0.45
CA GLU A 148 11.55 35.41 -1.77
C GLU A 148 10.51 36.53 -1.70
N ASP A 149 9.53 36.42 -0.80
CA ASP A 149 8.52 37.45 -0.51
C ASP A 149 8.10 37.42 0.97
N TRP A 150 7.60 38.55 1.48
CA TRP A 150 7.09 38.70 2.84
C TRP A 150 6.09 39.85 2.96
N VAL A 151 5.28 39.83 4.01
CA VAL A 151 4.34 40.89 4.35
C VAL A 151 4.67 41.44 5.74
N ASN A 152 4.60 42.78 5.87
CA ASN A 152 4.81 43.57 7.09
C ASN A 152 6.25 43.55 7.66
N TRP A 153 6.79 42.38 8.00
CA TRP A 153 8.14 42.25 8.58
C TRP A 153 8.92 41.10 7.97
N CYS A 154 10.24 41.26 7.92
CA CYS A 154 11.20 40.23 7.54
C CYS A 154 12.41 40.31 8.48
N PRO A 155 13.05 39.18 8.82
CA PRO A 155 14.29 39.17 9.60
C PRO A 155 15.37 40.07 8.97
N SER A 156 16.17 40.71 9.82
CA SER A 156 17.35 41.46 9.41
C SER A 156 18.44 41.36 10.49
N GLY A 157 19.69 41.54 10.08
CA GLY A 157 20.86 41.46 10.95
C GLY A 157 22.08 42.05 10.27
N GLN A 158 23.26 41.87 10.86
CA GLN A 158 24.52 42.24 10.21
C GLN A 158 24.71 41.35 8.97
N SER A 159 24.49 41.92 7.78
CA SER A 159 24.40 41.17 6.53
C SER A 159 25.51 41.49 5.55
N LYS A 160 25.72 40.55 4.62
CA LYS A 160 26.48 40.74 3.38
C LYS A 160 25.53 40.56 2.20
N THR A 161 25.63 41.41 1.19
CA THR A 161 24.87 41.21 -0.05
C THR A 161 25.62 40.25 -0.97
N VAL A 162 24.93 39.26 -1.52
CA VAL A 162 25.41 38.33 -2.55
C VAL A 162 24.48 38.36 -3.76
N THR A 163 24.99 37.99 -4.92
CA THR A 163 24.18 37.81 -6.14
C THR A 163 24.10 36.32 -6.46
N ILE A 164 22.88 35.78 -6.48
CA ILE A 164 22.57 34.38 -6.81
C ILE A 164 21.39 34.41 -7.77
N ASP A 165 21.44 33.62 -8.84
CA ASP A 165 20.42 33.60 -9.91
C ASP A 165 20.09 34.98 -10.49
N GLY A 166 21.10 35.86 -10.59
CA GLY A 166 20.95 37.24 -11.06
C GLY A 166 20.22 38.19 -10.10
N ALA A 167 19.85 37.74 -8.90
CA ALA A 167 19.17 38.53 -7.88
C ALA A 167 20.06 38.81 -6.68
N GLN A 168 19.83 39.96 -6.03
CA GLN A 168 20.55 40.32 -4.80
C GLN A 168 19.84 39.80 -3.56
N TYR A 169 20.60 39.12 -2.72
CA TYR A 169 20.18 38.63 -1.41
C TYR A 169 21.06 39.19 -0.31
N ASP A 170 20.46 39.60 0.80
CA ASP A 170 21.19 39.84 2.04
C ASP A 170 21.29 38.54 2.83
N ILE A 171 22.52 38.07 3.04
CA ILE A 171 22.81 36.87 3.84
C ILE A 171 23.32 37.26 5.23
N PHE A 172 22.79 36.58 6.25
CA PHE A 172 23.16 36.77 7.65
C PHE A 172 22.72 35.58 8.49
N GLN A 173 23.23 35.52 9.73
CA GLN A 173 22.76 34.59 10.75
C GLN A 173 22.21 35.35 11.95
N THR A 174 21.24 34.76 12.63
CA THR A 174 20.80 35.18 13.96
C THR A 174 20.92 34.02 14.93
N THR A 175 20.77 34.30 16.22
CA THR A 175 20.62 33.28 17.25
C THR A 175 19.15 33.22 17.64
N HIS A 176 18.59 32.02 17.64
CA HIS A 176 17.22 31.76 18.02
C HIS A 176 17.18 30.77 19.17
N THR A 177 16.24 30.97 20.09
CA THR A 177 15.90 29.99 21.12
C THR A 177 14.47 29.58 20.89
N GLY A 178 14.27 28.31 20.54
CA GLY A 178 12.97 27.80 20.16
C GLY A 178 12.98 26.29 19.99
N PRO A 179 11.85 25.71 19.57
CA PRO A 179 11.76 24.29 19.24
C PRO A 179 12.66 23.96 18.05
N THR A 180 13.22 22.75 18.03
CA THR A 180 14.12 22.28 16.98
C THR A 180 13.60 21.06 16.24
N ILE A 181 14.16 20.79 15.05
CA ILE A 181 13.89 19.55 14.30
C ILE A 181 14.31 18.28 15.06
N LEU A 182 15.17 18.40 16.07
CA LEU A 182 15.58 17.29 16.94
C LEU A 182 14.54 17.01 18.04
N GLY A 183 13.55 17.88 18.20
CA GLY A 183 12.46 17.67 19.14
C GLY A 183 12.60 18.32 20.50
N ASP A 184 13.64 19.12 20.71
CA ASP A 184 13.87 19.81 21.96
C ASP A 184 13.79 21.33 21.77
N THR A 185 13.93 22.09 22.86
CA THR A 185 14.08 23.54 22.80
C THR A 185 15.49 23.91 23.18
N ARG A 186 16.23 24.52 22.26
CA ARG A 186 17.59 25.01 22.54
C ARG A 186 17.88 26.30 21.80
N THR A 187 19.03 26.86 22.11
CA THR A 187 19.58 27.99 21.36
C THR A 187 20.37 27.46 20.17
N PHE A 188 20.00 27.85 18.96
CA PHE A 188 20.64 27.46 17.71
C PHE A 188 20.70 28.63 16.72
N PRO A 189 21.62 28.61 15.75
CA PRO A 189 21.67 29.62 14.71
C PRO A 189 20.53 29.45 13.68
N GLN A 190 20.01 30.58 13.21
CA GLN A 190 19.15 30.65 12.03
C GLN A 190 19.89 31.34 10.88
N TYR A 191 19.89 30.72 9.69
CA TYR A 191 20.54 31.28 8.49
C TYR A 191 19.53 31.86 7.53
N PHE A 192 19.81 33.06 7.03
CA PHE A 192 18.90 33.78 6.15
C PHE A 192 19.59 34.16 4.84
N SER A 193 18.84 34.04 3.75
CA SER A 193 19.04 34.76 2.50
C SER A 193 17.76 35.53 2.22
N VAL A 194 17.77 36.86 2.32
CA VAL A 194 16.58 37.70 2.10
C VAL A 194 16.70 38.42 0.77
N ARG A 195 15.77 38.16 -0.15
CA ARG A 195 15.77 38.77 -1.48
C ARG A 195 15.46 40.26 -1.39
N LYS A 196 16.26 41.11 -2.03
CA LYS A 196 16.01 42.57 -2.01
C LYS A 196 14.81 42.99 -2.85
N GLN A 197 14.55 42.26 -3.92
CA GLN A 197 13.41 42.48 -4.82
C GLN A 197 12.47 41.29 -4.73
N LYS A 198 11.32 41.51 -4.08
CA LYS A 198 10.30 40.50 -3.83
C LYS A 198 9.80 39.86 -5.12
N ARG A 199 9.55 38.55 -5.09
CA ARG A 199 8.86 37.83 -6.16
C ARG A 199 8.13 36.60 -5.61
N THR A 200 7.16 36.12 -6.36
CA THR A 200 6.38 34.93 -6.00
C THR A 200 6.52 33.78 -7.00
N SER A 201 7.45 33.87 -7.95
CA SER A 201 7.74 32.78 -8.90
C SER A 201 9.16 32.83 -9.47
N GLY A 202 9.63 31.69 -9.96
CA GLY A 202 10.88 31.50 -10.69
C GLY A 202 11.79 30.46 -10.03
N THR A 203 12.99 30.33 -10.57
CA THR A 203 13.96 29.33 -10.13
C THR A 203 14.89 29.86 -9.02
N ILE A 204 15.23 29.01 -8.07
CA ILE A 204 16.14 29.22 -6.95
C ILE A 204 17.17 28.09 -6.93
N THR A 205 18.44 28.41 -7.12
CA THR A 205 19.57 27.47 -6.97
C THR A 205 19.92 27.37 -5.48
N VAL A 206 19.17 26.55 -4.74
CA VAL A 206 19.28 26.39 -3.28
C VAL A 206 20.72 26.07 -2.85
N SER A 207 21.42 25.21 -3.58
CA SER A 207 22.83 24.87 -3.28
C SER A 207 23.78 26.07 -3.33
N ASP A 208 23.50 27.10 -4.12
CA ASP A 208 24.35 28.30 -4.19
C ASP A 208 24.18 29.20 -2.97
N HIS A 209 23.00 29.20 -2.35
CA HIS A 209 22.80 29.84 -1.04
C HIS A 209 23.59 29.14 0.05
N PHE A 210 23.61 27.80 0.06
CA PHE A 210 24.42 27.03 1.01
C PHE A 210 25.91 27.34 0.88
N LYS A 211 26.42 27.42 -0.36
CA LYS A 211 27.81 27.83 -0.64
C LYS A 211 28.07 29.28 -0.21
N ALA A 212 27.13 30.19 -0.45
CA ALA A 212 27.28 31.60 -0.06
C ALA A 212 27.36 31.76 1.47
N TRP A 213 26.55 31.01 2.22
CA TRP A 213 26.63 30.96 3.68
C TRP A 213 27.96 30.37 4.16
N ALA A 214 28.41 29.25 3.58
CA ALA A 214 29.71 28.66 3.88
C ALA A 214 30.86 29.66 3.64
N ASN A 215 30.85 30.36 2.50
CA ASN A 215 31.84 31.39 2.15
C ASN A 215 31.79 32.61 3.08
N ALA A 216 30.64 32.87 3.70
CA ALA A 216 30.49 33.91 4.71
C ALA A 216 30.97 33.48 6.11
N GLY A 217 31.41 32.22 6.29
CA GLY A 217 31.89 31.65 7.54
C GLY A 217 30.79 31.00 8.40
N MET A 218 29.60 30.77 7.83
CA MET A 218 28.48 30.13 8.50
C MET A 218 28.63 28.61 8.37
N GLN A 219 28.54 27.88 9.48
CA GLN A 219 28.82 26.45 9.50
C GLN A 219 27.67 25.64 8.90
N ILE A 220 27.94 24.97 7.78
CA ILE A 220 26.96 24.13 7.08
C ILE A 220 27.01 22.70 7.64
N GLY A 221 25.85 22.22 8.11
CA GLY A 221 25.65 20.85 8.57
C GLY A 221 25.07 19.94 7.50
N ASN A 222 24.71 18.74 7.92
CA ASN A 222 24.09 17.72 7.10
C ASN A 222 22.63 18.07 6.77
N LEU A 223 22.27 17.99 5.50
CA LEU A 223 20.96 18.43 5.00
C LEU A 223 19.86 17.48 5.47
N THR A 224 18.76 18.03 5.99
CA THR A 224 17.60 17.24 6.42
C THR A 224 16.37 17.44 5.54
N GLU A 225 16.15 18.65 5.03
CA GLU A 225 14.93 19.02 4.31
C GLU A 225 15.21 20.21 3.42
N VAL A 226 14.55 20.26 2.26
CA VAL A 226 14.38 21.46 1.40
C VAL A 226 12.91 21.55 1.03
N ALA A 227 12.18 22.55 1.53
CA ALA A 227 10.76 22.72 1.29
C ALA A 227 10.38 24.16 0.91
N LEU A 228 9.40 24.32 0.03
CA LEU A 228 8.74 25.61 -0.17
C LEU A 228 7.71 25.80 0.96
N ASN A 229 7.83 26.89 1.69
CA ASN A 229 7.10 27.14 2.92
C ASN A 229 6.37 28.50 2.86
N VAL A 230 5.11 28.46 3.30
CA VAL A 230 4.25 29.63 3.53
C VAL A 230 4.03 29.71 5.04
N GLU A 231 4.47 30.81 5.65
CA GLU A 231 4.41 30.98 7.11
C GLU A 231 3.67 32.26 7.47
N GLY A 232 2.87 32.24 8.53
CA GLY A 232 2.12 33.38 9.04
C GLY A 232 2.25 33.51 10.55
N TRP A 233 2.62 34.70 11.04
CA TRP A 233 2.68 35.05 12.46
C TRP A 233 1.68 36.17 12.77
N GLU A 234 0.74 35.92 13.67
CA GLU A 234 -0.36 36.81 14.06
C GLU A 234 -1.12 37.38 12.85
N SER A 235 -1.22 36.61 11.76
CA SER A 235 -1.73 37.06 10.47
C SER A 235 -2.76 36.08 9.90
N SER A 236 -3.55 36.57 8.94
CA SER A 236 -4.36 35.73 8.05
C SER A 236 -3.85 35.88 6.63
N GLY A 237 -4.10 34.89 5.78
CA GLY A 237 -3.67 34.98 4.39
C GLY A 237 -4.02 33.75 3.57
N ARG A 238 -3.53 33.75 2.33
CA ARG A 238 -3.71 32.66 1.38
C ARG A 238 -2.51 32.59 0.45
N ALA A 239 -2.10 31.38 0.13
CA ALA A 239 -1.16 31.09 -0.94
C ALA A 239 -1.71 29.96 -1.82
N ASN A 240 -1.62 30.13 -3.13
CA ASN A 240 -1.80 29.05 -4.09
C ASN A 240 -0.47 28.82 -4.80
N VAL A 241 0.24 27.75 -4.43
CA VAL A 241 1.44 27.29 -5.10
C VAL A 241 1.02 26.44 -6.30
N THR A 242 0.98 27.05 -7.47
CA THR A 242 0.56 26.40 -8.72
C THR A 242 1.67 25.57 -9.36
N LYS A 243 2.92 25.78 -8.95
CA LYS A 243 4.08 25.03 -9.42
C LYS A 243 5.10 24.89 -8.29
N LEU A 244 5.62 23.67 -8.10
CA LEU A 244 6.80 23.40 -7.31
C LEU A 244 7.51 22.17 -7.88
N THR A 245 8.76 22.35 -8.28
CA THR A 245 9.68 21.26 -8.61
C THR A 245 10.98 21.42 -7.83
N ILE A 246 11.52 20.31 -7.32
CA ILE A 246 12.83 20.25 -6.67
C ILE A 246 13.67 19.19 -7.36
N SER A 247 14.74 19.60 -8.04
CA SER A 247 15.71 18.70 -8.66
C SER A 247 16.97 18.60 -7.80
N ASP A 248 17.39 17.37 -7.52
CA ASP A 248 18.49 17.00 -6.62
C ASP A 248 19.27 15.82 -7.22
N LYS A 249 20.29 16.11 -8.02
CA LYS A 249 21.21 15.06 -8.50
C LYS A 249 22.27 14.78 -7.43
N LEU A 250 22.00 13.84 -6.53
CA LEU A 250 23.00 13.31 -5.60
C LEU A 250 24.09 12.55 -6.37
N PRO A 251 25.39 12.90 -6.24
CA PRO A 251 26.46 12.13 -6.86
C PRO A 251 26.64 10.75 -6.21
N ASP A 252 26.83 9.72 -7.05
CA ASP A 252 27.11 8.31 -6.73
C ASP A 252 28.36 8.16 -5.83
N PRO A 253 28.36 7.33 -4.74
CA PRO A 253 29.46 7.25 -3.77
C PRO A 253 30.80 6.66 -4.28
N THR A 254 30.96 6.37 -5.58
CA THR A 254 32.11 5.60 -6.08
C THR A 254 33.21 6.39 -6.80
N THR A 255 33.27 7.73 -6.68
CA THR A 255 34.35 8.52 -7.29
C THR A 255 35.10 9.40 -6.29
N THR A 256 36.32 8.98 -5.91
CA THR A 256 37.31 9.80 -5.20
C THR A 256 38.37 10.35 -6.15
N SER A 257 38.41 11.67 -6.30
CA SER A 257 39.58 12.58 -6.39
C SER A 257 39.06 13.90 -6.97
N GLY A 258 39.12 15.05 -6.30
CA GLY A 258 40.35 15.74 -5.91
C GLY A 258 40.57 16.92 -6.86
N ASP A 259 40.59 18.14 -6.29
CA ASP A 259 41.00 19.43 -6.85
C ASP A 259 39.91 20.38 -7.42
N THR A 260 39.65 21.43 -6.64
CA THR A 260 39.29 22.79 -7.12
C THR A 260 40.63 23.55 -7.26
N PRO A 261 40.85 24.49 -8.22
CA PRO A 261 39.86 25.53 -8.56
C PRO A 261 39.86 26.13 -9.98
N ALA A 262 38.84 26.98 -10.18
CA ALA A 262 38.68 28.11 -11.10
C ALA A 262 37.67 27.94 -12.26
N ILE A 263 36.65 28.80 -12.21
CA ILE A 263 35.56 28.96 -13.18
C ILE A 263 36.12 29.43 -14.53
N THR A 264 35.79 28.72 -15.61
CA THR A 264 35.57 29.33 -16.94
C THR A 264 34.60 28.47 -17.74
N THR A 265 33.50 29.08 -18.16
CA THR A 265 32.40 28.50 -18.92
C THR A 265 32.88 28.06 -20.31
N THR A 266 32.83 26.77 -20.60
CA THR A 266 32.71 26.19 -21.95
C THR A 266 32.19 24.76 -21.80
N THR A 267 30.92 24.54 -22.15
CA THR A 267 30.30 23.21 -22.14
C THR A 267 31.01 22.32 -23.13
N LYS A 268 31.69 21.28 -22.62
CA LYS A 268 32.26 20.20 -23.42
C LYS A 268 31.12 19.35 -23.96
N ALA A 269 31.10 19.08 -25.27
CA ALA A 269 30.12 18.21 -25.91
C ALA A 269 30.16 16.80 -25.29
N VAL A 270 28.99 16.24 -25.01
CA VAL A 270 28.85 14.85 -24.56
C VAL A 270 29.01 13.96 -25.79
N GLU A 271 30.04 13.11 -25.78
CA GLU A 271 30.27 12.12 -26.84
C GLU A 271 29.43 10.86 -26.56
N PRO A 272 28.90 10.17 -27.60
CA PRO A 272 28.18 8.92 -27.43
C PRO A 272 29.10 7.81 -26.92
N ASP A 273 28.52 6.75 -26.36
CA ASP A 273 29.26 5.59 -25.88
C ASP A 273 30.00 4.84 -27.00
N ALA A 274 30.79 3.83 -26.65
CA ALA A 274 31.54 3.03 -27.62
C ALA A 274 30.67 2.32 -28.68
N ASN A 275 29.37 2.17 -28.41
CA ASN A 275 28.40 1.59 -29.32
C ASN A 275 27.66 2.67 -30.13
N GLY A 276 27.93 3.95 -29.92
CA GLY A 276 27.29 5.07 -30.60
C GLY A 276 25.95 5.50 -30.01
N TYR A 277 25.61 5.10 -28.79
CA TYR A 277 24.42 5.55 -28.07
C TYR A 277 24.74 6.75 -27.18
N TYR A 278 23.88 7.76 -27.22
CA TYR A 278 23.81 8.80 -26.18
C TYR A 278 23.04 8.32 -24.97
N PHE A 279 21.98 7.51 -25.20
CA PHE A 279 21.34 6.67 -24.20
C PHE A 279 20.67 5.46 -24.88
N ASN A 280 20.47 4.39 -24.10
CA ASN A 280 19.72 3.21 -24.49
C ASN A 280 19.00 2.64 -23.26
N ASP A 281 17.77 3.08 -23.04
CA ASP A 281 16.94 2.75 -21.90
C ASP A 281 16.17 1.45 -22.17
N THR A 282 16.67 0.37 -21.57
CA THR A 282 16.07 -0.98 -21.60
C THR A 282 15.18 -1.25 -20.39
N PHE A 283 15.11 -0.30 -19.45
CA PHE A 283 14.30 -0.38 -18.22
C PHE A 283 14.62 -1.53 -17.25
N GLU A 284 15.62 -2.38 -17.52
CA GLU A 284 16.07 -3.46 -16.63
C GLU A 284 16.61 -2.98 -15.27
N SER A 285 17.08 -1.74 -15.20
CA SER A 285 17.61 -1.10 -14.00
C SER A 285 16.66 -0.04 -13.41
N GLY A 286 15.41 -0.01 -13.87
CA GLY A 286 14.42 0.99 -13.50
C GLY A 286 14.17 2.06 -14.56
N LYS A 287 13.29 3.03 -14.28
CA LYS A 287 12.75 3.97 -15.29
C LYS A 287 13.67 5.10 -15.72
N GLY A 288 14.85 5.22 -15.12
CA GLY A 288 15.78 6.31 -15.41
C GLY A 288 15.12 7.69 -15.25
N SER A 289 15.34 8.58 -16.22
CA SER A 289 14.78 9.94 -16.22
C SER A 289 13.38 10.04 -16.84
N TRP A 290 12.79 8.91 -17.25
CA TRP A 290 11.45 8.87 -17.83
C TRP A 290 10.39 9.12 -16.76
N ARG A 291 9.43 9.97 -17.11
CA ARG A 291 8.27 10.31 -16.28
C ARG A 291 7.00 10.33 -17.12
N GLY A 292 5.87 10.29 -16.44
CA GLY A 292 4.58 10.48 -17.09
C GLY A 292 4.43 11.90 -17.62
N ARG A 293 3.80 12.03 -18.78
CA ARG A 293 3.51 13.30 -19.46
C ARG A 293 2.02 13.59 -19.37
N GLY A 294 1.69 14.82 -19.00
CA GLY A 294 0.31 15.20 -18.65
C GLY A 294 -0.15 14.42 -17.42
N ASP A 295 -1.36 13.86 -17.45
CA ASP A 295 -1.89 13.04 -16.36
C ASP A 295 -1.41 11.58 -16.38
N ALA A 296 -0.68 11.17 -17.43
CA ALA A 296 -0.18 9.80 -17.51
C ALA A 296 0.80 9.49 -16.38
N SER A 297 0.80 8.24 -15.93
CA SER A 297 1.83 7.66 -15.07
C SER A 297 2.79 6.82 -15.91
N ALA A 298 4.07 6.86 -15.58
CA ALA A 298 5.10 6.00 -16.16
C ALA A 298 5.76 5.16 -15.06
N ALA A 299 5.55 3.85 -15.10
CA ALA A 299 5.99 2.88 -14.10
C ALA A 299 6.71 1.70 -14.75
N ILE A 300 7.57 1.02 -13.99
CA ILE A 300 8.25 -0.18 -14.48
C ILE A 300 7.28 -1.34 -14.49
N ASP A 301 7.17 -1.99 -15.65
CA ASP A 301 6.44 -3.23 -15.83
C ASP A 301 7.43 -4.38 -16.01
N ASN A 302 7.25 -5.45 -15.24
CA ASN A 302 8.12 -6.63 -15.27
C ASN A 302 7.44 -7.84 -15.92
N TYR A 303 6.39 -7.60 -16.71
CA TYR A 303 5.55 -8.64 -17.27
C TYR A 303 5.56 -8.63 -18.80
N ASN A 304 5.60 -7.45 -19.41
CA ASN A 304 5.63 -7.23 -20.84
C ASN A 304 6.94 -6.52 -21.18
N SER A 305 7.82 -7.16 -21.95
CA SER A 305 9.05 -6.55 -22.45
C SER A 305 9.24 -6.89 -23.93
N ALA A 306 9.86 -5.98 -24.68
CA ALA A 306 10.28 -6.24 -26.05
C ALA A 306 11.58 -7.06 -26.03
N GLU A 307 12.50 -6.73 -25.12
CA GLU A 307 13.68 -7.53 -24.77
C GLU A 307 13.95 -7.44 -23.26
N GLY A 308 14.66 -8.42 -22.69
CA GLY A 308 14.90 -8.42 -21.25
C GLY A 308 13.66 -8.82 -20.44
N LYS A 309 13.56 -8.32 -19.21
CA LYS A 309 12.51 -8.63 -18.23
C LYS A 309 11.60 -7.46 -17.91
N SER A 310 11.97 -6.25 -18.30
CA SER A 310 11.28 -5.03 -17.90
C SER A 310 10.96 -4.13 -19.10
N SER A 311 9.90 -3.35 -18.98
CA SER A 311 9.58 -2.22 -19.86
C SER A 311 9.00 -1.07 -19.03
N LEU A 312 8.67 0.04 -19.68
CA LEU A 312 7.97 1.15 -19.06
C LEU A 312 6.49 1.12 -19.46
N PHE A 313 5.60 0.90 -18.50
CA PHE A 313 4.16 0.97 -18.68
C PHE A 313 3.64 2.39 -18.45
N VAL A 314 2.89 2.88 -19.44
CA VAL A 314 2.30 4.20 -19.49
C VAL A 314 0.80 4.05 -19.33
N SER A 315 0.26 4.58 -18.23
CA SER A 315 -1.13 4.36 -17.84
C SER A 315 -1.83 5.62 -17.34
N GLY A 316 -3.16 5.62 -17.27
CA GLY A 316 -3.91 6.72 -16.68
C GLY A 316 -3.96 7.95 -17.59
N ARG A 317 -3.94 7.71 -18.90
CA ARG A 317 -3.96 8.76 -19.93
C ARG A 317 -5.38 9.33 -20.03
N THR A 318 -5.52 10.62 -19.73
CA THR A 318 -6.78 11.38 -19.85
C THR A 318 -6.90 12.14 -21.18
N ASP A 319 -5.77 12.42 -21.83
CA ASP A 319 -5.69 13.05 -23.16
C ASP A 319 -4.74 12.27 -24.08
N ASN A 320 -4.96 12.37 -25.40
CA ASN A 320 -4.18 11.62 -26.40
C ASN A 320 -2.70 12.02 -26.47
N TRP A 321 -2.34 13.22 -26.01
CA TRP A 321 -0.95 13.67 -25.93
C TRP A 321 -0.24 13.26 -24.64
N ASN A 322 -0.99 12.73 -23.66
CA ASN A 322 -0.41 12.17 -22.45
C ASN A 322 0.39 10.92 -22.80
N GLY A 323 1.45 10.65 -22.07
CA GLY A 323 2.43 9.66 -22.48
C GLY A 323 3.57 9.47 -21.49
N ALA A 324 4.74 9.08 -21.98
CA ALA A 324 5.98 9.12 -21.20
C ALA A 324 6.99 10.06 -21.86
N GLU A 325 7.67 10.88 -21.07
CA GLU A 325 8.62 11.89 -21.53
C GLU A 325 9.96 11.83 -20.80
N MET A 326 11.01 12.30 -21.48
CA MET A 326 12.35 12.51 -20.95
C MET A 326 12.96 13.80 -21.50
N GLU A 327 13.65 14.55 -20.65
CA GLU A 327 14.40 15.74 -21.05
C GLU A 327 15.69 15.34 -21.78
N LEU A 328 15.97 15.97 -22.93
CA LEU A 328 17.20 15.75 -23.67
C LEU A 328 18.31 16.67 -23.14
N ASP A 329 19.47 16.08 -22.82
CA ASP A 329 20.64 16.83 -22.36
C ASP A 329 21.13 17.81 -23.46
N PRO A 330 21.07 19.13 -23.24
CA PRO A 330 21.48 20.13 -24.24
C PRO A 330 23.00 20.11 -24.51
N ALA A 331 23.82 19.41 -23.71
CA ALA A 331 25.23 19.20 -24.00
C ALA A 331 25.48 17.99 -24.94
N ALA A 332 24.51 17.08 -25.07
CA ALA A 332 24.53 15.93 -25.98
C ALA A 332 23.74 16.18 -27.26
N PHE A 333 22.57 16.81 -27.15
CA PHE A 333 21.61 17.01 -28.23
C PHE A 333 21.60 18.45 -28.70
N ILE A 334 22.53 18.76 -29.61
CA ILE A 334 22.72 20.12 -30.13
C ILE A 334 21.69 20.44 -31.24
N PRO A 335 20.98 21.59 -31.17
CA PRO A 335 20.11 22.09 -32.24
C PRO A 335 20.83 22.16 -33.60
N GLY A 336 20.14 21.80 -34.68
CA GLY A 336 20.69 21.73 -36.03
C GLY A 336 21.56 20.49 -36.31
N LYS A 337 21.76 19.60 -35.34
CA LYS A 337 22.43 18.29 -35.55
C LYS A 337 21.41 17.17 -35.75
N THR A 338 21.87 16.12 -36.44
CA THR A 338 21.06 14.94 -36.77
C THR A 338 21.43 13.75 -35.90
N TYR A 339 20.42 13.07 -35.37
CA TYR A 339 20.53 11.90 -34.50
C TYR A 339 19.62 10.77 -34.99
N SER A 340 19.79 9.59 -34.41
CA SER A 340 18.84 8.49 -34.52
C SER A 340 18.04 8.39 -33.22
N PHE A 341 16.72 8.31 -33.31
CA PHE A 341 15.83 8.08 -32.17
C PHE A 341 14.96 6.86 -32.43
N GLY A 342 14.58 6.15 -31.36
CA GLY A 342 13.50 5.18 -31.46
C GLY A 342 13.19 4.41 -30.20
N ALA A 343 12.16 3.57 -30.28
CA ALA A 343 11.60 2.78 -29.19
C ALA A 343 10.87 1.55 -29.73
N ALA A 344 10.73 0.51 -28.91
CA ALA A 344 9.69 -0.50 -29.05
C ALA A 344 8.43 -0.03 -28.31
N VAL A 345 7.26 -0.16 -28.94
CA VAL A 345 5.97 0.20 -28.34
C VAL A 345 4.95 -0.92 -28.49
N MET A 346 4.08 -1.10 -27.51
CA MET A 346 3.00 -2.10 -27.54
C MET A 346 1.76 -1.58 -26.81
N GLN A 347 0.57 -1.91 -27.30
CA GLN A 347 -0.69 -1.71 -26.57
C GLN A 347 -1.51 -3.00 -26.61
N ASN A 348 -2.38 -3.21 -25.61
CA ASN A 348 -3.09 -4.48 -25.40
C ASN A 348 -4.62 -4.36 -25.44
N THR A 349 -5.18 -3.19 -25.75
CA THR A 349 -6.63 -2.94 -25.63
C THR A 349 -7.32 -2.84 -26.98
N GLU A 350 -6.70 -2.20 -27.96
CA GLU A 350 -7.28 -1.93 -29.27
C GLU A 350 -6.75 -2.92 -30.31
N SER A 351 -7.53 -3.20 -31.35
CA SER A 351 -7.06 -4.09 -32.43
C SER A 351 -5.80 -3.55 -33.10
N SER A 352 -5.75 -2.22 -33.32
CA SER A 352 -4.57 -1.45 -33.73
C SER A 352 -4.78 0.02 -33.41
N THR A 353 -3.74 0.71 -32.93
CA THR A 353 -3.74 2.16 -32.67
C THR A 353 -2.46 2.81 -33.18
N ALA A 354 -2.48 4.09 -33.52
CA ALA A 354 -1.26 4.83 -33.86
C ALA A 354 -0.45 5.15 -32.60
N MET A 355 0.85 4.86 -32.63
CA MET A 355 1.82 5.27 -31.62
C MET A 355 2.80 6.25 -32.25
N LYS A 356 3.18 7.29 -31.50
CA LYS A 356 3.99 8.40 -32.00
C LYS A 356 5.06 8.77 -30.98
N MET A 357 6.26 9.07 -31.48
CA MET A 357 7.35 9.69 -30.75
C MET A 357 7.48 11.13 -31.23
N THR A 358 7.54 12.07 -30.29
CA THR A 358 7.48 13.51 -30.55
C THR A 358 8.56 14.24 -29.75
N LEU A 359 9.13 15.27 -30.36
CA LEU A 359 10.04 16.21 -29.71
C LEU A 359 9.27 17.49 -29.40
N GLN A 360 9.11 17.83 -28.12
CA GLN A 360 8.74 19.17 -27.68
C GLN A 360 10.02 20.02 -27.56
N TYR A 361 9.98 21.26 -28.06
CA TYR A 361 11.06 22.22 -27.86
C TYR A 361 10.55 23.66 -27.92
N THR A 362 11.27 24.58 -27.29
CA THR A 362 11.07 26.02 -27.47
C THR A 362 11.93 26.51 -28.63
N ASP A 363 11.31 27.10 -29.65
CA ASP A 363 12.01 27.68 -30.80
C ASP A 363 12.73 29.00 -30.47
N ALA A 364 13.47 29.55 -31.44
CA ALA A 364 14.21 30.79 -31.27
C ALA A 364 13.32 32.02 -30.99
N SER A 365 12.01 31.94 -31.22
CA SER A 365 11.04 32.99 -30.88
C SER A 365 10.54 32.90 -29.43
N GLY A 366 10.90 31.83 -28.71
CA GLY A 366 10.40 31.55 -27.37
C GLY A 366 9.06 30.80 -27.36
N THR A 367 8.62 30.26 -28.50
CA THR A 367 7.34 29.54 -28.62
C THR A 367 7.58 28.03 -28.54
N GLU A 368 6.72 27.32 -27.80
CA GLU A 368 6.76 25.85 -27.78
C GLU A 368 6.26 25.26 -29.09
N GLN A 369 7.01 24.27 -29.58
CA GLN A 369 6.78 23.55 -30.82
C GLN A 369 6.79 22.04 -30.52
N TYR A 370 6.06 21.30 -31.35
CA TYR A 370 5.94 19.85 -31.27
C TYR A 370 6.24 19.26 -32.65
N ASP A 371 7.32 18.51 -32.76
CA ASP A 371 7.76 17.93 -34.03
C ASP A 371 7.78 16.41 -33.97
N GLU A 372 7.21 15.77 -34.98
CA GLU A 372 7.08 14.32 -35.02
C GLU A 372 8.43 13.69 -35.34
N VAL A 373 8.90 12.84 -34.42
CA VAL A 373 10.14 12.09 -34.60
C VAL A 373 9.86 10.81 -35.39
N ALA A 374 8.87 10.02 -34.97
CA ALA A 374 8.47 8.78 -35.63
C ALA A 374 7.02 8.39 -35.30
N SER A 375 6.35 7.65 -36.18
CA SER A 375 5.02 7.09 -35.92
C SER A 375 4.87 5.70 -36.54
N ALA A 376 4.08 4.83 -35.90
CA ALA A 376 3.73 3.51 -36.41
C ALA A 376 2.43 2.99 -35.77
N ALA A 377 1.72 2.11 -36.47
CA ALA A 377 0.55 1.44 -35.92
C ALA A 377 0.95 0.25 -35.02
N ALA A 378 0.55 0.27 -33.75
CA ALA A 378 0.73 -0.82 -32.81
C ALA A 378 -0.53 -1.68 -32.72
N SER A 379 -0.43 -2.94 -33.14
CA SER A 379 -1.50 -3.93 -33.01
C SER A 379 -1.57 -4.50 -31.60
N ASN A 380 -2.75 -4.99 -31.20
CA ASN A 380 -2.95 -5.60 -29.88
C ASN A 380 -1.89 -6.65 -29.57
N GLY A 381 -1.17 -6.49 -28.45
CA GLY A 381 -0.22 -7.48 -27.94
C GLY A 381 1.03 -7.68 -28.79
N LYS A 382 1.33 -6.76 -29.71
CA LYS A 382 2.51 -6.84 -30.58
C LYS A 382 3.42 -5.64 -30.39
N TRP A 383 4.70 -5.92 -30.14
CA TRP A 383 5.75 -4.91 -30.12
C TRP A 383 6.03 -4.38 -31.53
N THR A 384 5.85 -3.07 -31.71
CA THR A 384 6.08 -2.32 -32.95
C THR A 384 7.25 -1.35 -32.75
N ALA A 385 8.09 -1.18 -33.76
CA ALA A 385 9.21 -0.24 -33.68
C ALA A 385 8.77 1.17 -34.10
N LEU A 386 9.07 2.17 -33.27
CA LEU A 386 9.14 3.58 -33.65
C LEU A 386 10.60 3.91 -33.90
N GLY A 387 10.95 4.42 -35.08
CA GLY A 387 12.34 4.73 -35.39
C GLY A 387 12.49 5.80 -36.45
N ASN A 388 13.40 6.74 -36.19
CA ASN A 388 13.87 7.70 -37.17
C ASN A 388 15.40 7.78 -37.09
N PRO A 389 16.13 7.12 -38.01
CA PRO A 389 17.59 7.07 -37.97
C PRO A 389 18.24 8.40 -38.37
N GLY A 390 17.48 9.42 -38.77
CA GLY A 390 17.99 10.68 -39.31
C GLY A 390 17.22 11.92 -38.89
N TYR A 391 16.70 11.96 -37.68
CA TYR A 391 15.95 13.11 -37.16
C TYR A 391 16.90 14.28 -36.87
N THR A 392 16.61 15.46 -37.45
CA THR A 392 17.41 16.67 -37.23
C THR A 392 16.68 17.56 -36.24
N ILE A 393 17.30 17.82 -35.09
CA ILE A 393 16.73 18.72 -34.09
C ILE A 393 16.66 20.13 -34.72
N PRO A 394 15.51 20.81 -34.65
CA PRO A 394 15.34 22.14 -35.25
C PRO A 394 16.38 23.16 -34.76
N GLU A 395 16.84 24.04 -35.65
CA GLU A 395 17.85 25.04 -35.31
C GLU A 395 17.29 26.05 -34.29
N GLY A 396 18.08 26.39 -33.28
CA GLY A 396 17.65 27.27 -32.18
C GLY A 396 16.69 26.62 -31.17
N ALA A 397 16.44 25.31 -31.26
CA ALA A 397 15.66 24.59 -30.26
C ALA A 397 16.29 24.66 -28.86
N SER A 398 15.45 24.79 -27.84
CA SER A 398 15.82 24.75 -26.41
C SER A 398 14.72 24.06 -25.62
N ASN A 399 14.93 23.75 -24.33
CA ASN A 399 13.93 23.05 -23.48
C ASN A 399 13.36 21.77 -24.15
N MET A 400 14.25 20.88 -24.57
CA MET A 400 13.89 19.74 -25.43
C MET A 400 13.42 18.54 -24.61
N TYR A 401 12.23 18.02 -24.91
CA TYR A 401 11.68 16.79 -24.33
C TYR A 401 11.32 15.80 -25.43
N LEU A 402 11.85 14.58 -25.34
CA LEU A 402 11.42 13.46 -26.15
C LEU A 402 10.29 12.74 -25.43
N TYR A 403 9.18 12.46 -26.11
CA TYR A 403 8.08 11.73 -25.51
C TYR A 403 7.39 10.79 -26.47
N VAL A 404 6.71 9.77 -25.94
CA VAL A 404 5.91 8.79 -26.69
C VAL A 404 4.45 8.93 -26.28
N GLU A 405 3.55 8.96 -27.26
CA GLU A 405 2.11 9.17 -27.12
C GLU A 405 1.32 8.25 -28.07
N ALA A 406 0.02 8.09 -27.82
CA ALA A 406 -0.93 7.53 -28.79
C ALA A 406 -1.90 8.65 -29.22
N PRO A 407 -1.65 9.34 -30.34
CA PRO A 407 -2.30 10.63 -30.66
C PRO A 407 -3.81 10.51 -30.95
N GLU A 408 -4.30 9.30 -31.15
CA GLU A 408 -5.68 9.01 -31.53
C GLU A 408 -6.41 8.10 -30.51
N SER A 409 -5.75 7.76 -29.40
CA SER A 409 -6.28 6.82 -28.42
C SER A 409 -5.84 7.17 -27.01
N LEU A 410 -6.68 6.86 -26.03
CA LEU A 410 -6.35 6.89 -24.60
C LEU A 410 -5.84 5.54 -24.09
N THR A 411 -5.50 4.61 -24.98
CA THR A 411 -4.99 3.28 -24.59
C THR A 411 -3.74 3.43 -23.72
N ASP A 412 -3.68 2.62 -22.67
CA ASP A 412 -2.45 2.41 -21.93
C ASP A 412 -1.50 1.57 -22.80
N PHE A 413 -0.22 1.93 -22.78
CA PHE A 413 0.78 1.30 -23.65
C PHE A 413 2.10 1.09 -22.92
N TYR A 414 2.95 0.28 -23.52
CA TYR A 414 4.27 -0.09 -23.02
C TYR A 414 5.32 0.47 -23.97
N ILE A 415 6.43 0.98 -23.43
CA ILE A 415 7.61 1.37 -24.20
C ILE A 415 8.84 0.62 -23.68
N ASP A 416 9.70 0.18 -24.59
CA ASP A 416 10.92 -0.56 -24.26
C ASP A 416 12.04 -0.20 -25.26
N ASN A 417 13.30 -0.46 -24.90
CA ASN A 417 14.48 -0.19 -25.72
C ASN A 417 14.49 1.22 -26.35
N VAL A 418 14.22 2.24 -25.53
CA VAL A 418 14.18 3.63 -26.01
C VAL A 418 15.61 4.14 -26.16
N MET A 419 15.95 4.64 -27.34
CA MET A 419 17.34 4.96 -27.67
C MET A 419 17.48 6.29 -28.39
N ALA A 420 18.60 6.93 -28.13
CA ALA A 420 19.14 7.99 -28.97
C ALA A 420 20.60 7.69 -29.32
N ALA A 421 20.95 7.81 -30.59
CA ALA A 421 22.24 7.40 -31.11
C ALA A 421 22.76 8.33 -32.20
N VAL A 422 24.01 8.09 -32.61
CA VAL A 422 24.58 8.72 -33.81
C VAL A 422 23.71 8.43 -35.03
N LYS A 423 23.59 9.41 -35.93
CA LYS A 423 22.84 9.31 -37.19
C LYS A 423 23.11 8.00 -37.94
N GLY A 424 22.05 7.39 -38.45
CA GLY A 424 22.07 6.19 -39.29
C GLY A 424 21.93 4.88 -38.51
N LYS A 425 21.74 4.94 -37.18
CA LYS A 425 21.52 3.74 -36.36
C LYS A 425 20.04 3.37 -36.33
N GLU A 426 19.74 2.13 -36.74
CA GLU A 426 18.37 1.59 -36.80
C GLU A 426 17.91 1.05 -35.43
N VAL A 427 16.59 1.02 -35.22
CA VAL A 427 15.95 0.42 -34.05
C VAL A 427 15.72 -1.06 -34.31
N THR A 428 16.37 -1.94 -33.55
CA THR A 428 16.25 -3.39 -33.70
C THR A 428 15.96 -4.06 -32.36
N PHE A 429 14.93 -4.91 -32.30
CA PHE A 429 14.66 -5.80 -31.18
C PHE A 429 14.08 -7.14 -31.68
N LYS A 430 14.10 -8.19 -30.86
CA LYS A 430 13.91 -9.62 -31.21
C LYS A 430 12.64 -10.01 -31.98
N ASN A 431 11.68 -9.11 -32.25
CA ASN A 431 10.43 -9.39 -32.96
C ASN A 431 9.96 -8.25 -33.92
N THR A 432 10.87 -7.47 -34.53
CA THR A 432 10.48 -6.34 -35.39
C THR A 432 9.76 -6.76 -36.69
N THR A 433 8.50 -6.33 -36.88
CA THR A 433 7.87 -6.23 -38.22
C THR A 433 8.01 -4.79 -38.71
N THR A 434 8.96 -4.54 -39.62
CA THR A 434 9.24 -3.20 -40.17
C THR A 434 8.16 -2.80 -41.19
N THR A 435 7.47 -1.68 -40.96
CA THR A 435 6.63 -1.04 -42.00
C THR A 435 7.06 0.41 -42.13
N THR A 436 7.42 0.83 -43.36
CA THR A 436 7.95 2.17 -43.66
C THR A 436 6.90 2.99 -44.43
N THR A 437 6.84 4.30 -44.11
CA THR A 437 6.44 5.46 -44.95
C THR A 437 4.96 5.70 -45.29
N THR A 438 4.44 6.91 -44.99
CA THR A 438 4.28 8.13 -45.85
C THR A 438 2.97 8.90 -45.54
N THR A 439 3.07 10.21 -45.36
CA THR A 439 1.98 11.21 -45.18
C THR A 439 0.99 11.28 -46.35
N SER A 440 -0.32 11.43 -46.08
CA SER A 440 -1.34 11.90 -47.04
C SER A 440 -2.55 12.54 -46.35
N SER A 441 -3.02 13.66 -46.89
CA SER A 441 -4.17 14.48 -46.46
C SER A 441 -5.52 13.87 -46.85
N ILE A 442 -6.51 13.91 -45.95
CA ILE A 442 -7.84 13.30 -46.11
C ILE A 442 -8.78 14.24 -46.89
N THR A 443 -9.43 13.74 -47.96
CA THR A 443 -10.48 14.46 -48.72
C THR A 443 -11.71 13.55 -48.85
N PRO A 444 -12.94 14.03 -48.57
CA PRO A 444 -14.15 13.22 -48.63
C PRO A 444 -14.48 12.71 -50.04
N SER A 445 -15.13 11.55 -50.11
CA SER A 445 -15.52 10.88 -51.36
C SER A 445 -16.53 11.72 -52.17
N THR A 446 -16.30 11.87 -53.48
CA THR A 446 -17.21 12.57 -54.40
C THR A 446 -18.43 11.76 -54.81
N ASP A 447 -18.50 10.49 -54.41
CA ASP A 447 -19.50 9.52 -54.88
C ASP A 447 -20.71 9.39 -53.93
N VAL A 448 -20.94 10.34 -53.01
CA VAL A 448 -22.07 10.25 -52.06
C VAL A 448 -23.41 10.58 -52.73
N THR A 449 -24.36 9.66 -52.60
CA THR A 449 -25.71 9.82 -53.17
C THR A 449 -26.74 10.27 -52.13
N LEU A 450 -26.61 9.82 -50.88
CA LEU A 450 -27.39 10.28 -49.73
C LEU A 450 -26.59 10.04 -48.44
N TRP A 451 -26.25 11.11 -47.71
CA TRP A 451 -25.52 10.99 -46.45
C TRP A 451 -26.36 10.30 -45.38
N GLY A 452 -25.80 9.25 -44.77
CA GLY A 452 -26.43 8.44 -43.72
C GLY A 452 -27.14 7.18 -44.20
N ASP A 453 -27.34 7.01 -45.52
CA ASP A 453 -27.98 5.83 -46.13
C ASP A 453 -26.93 4.76 -46.46
N ALA A 454 -26.46 4.08 -45.41
CA ALA A 454 -25.37 3.11 -45.48
C ALA A 454 -25.81 1.74 -46.04
N ASN A 455 -27.11 1.44 -46.01
CA ASN A 455 -27.67 0.21 -46.57
C ASN A 455 -28.23 0.37 -48.01
N GLU A 456 -28.22 1.60 -48.53
CA GLU A 456 -28.65 2.01 -49.89
C GLU A 456 -30.14 1.81 -50.18
N ASP A 457 -30.99 1.85 -49.15
CA ASP A 457 -32.45 1.73 -49.28
C ASP A 457 -33.17 3.05 -49.54
N LYS A 458 -32.41 4.16 -49.59
CA LYS A 458 -32.84 5.55 -49.83
C LYS A 458 -33.57 6.21 -48.66
N ASN A 459 -33.59 5.57 -47.50
CA ASN A 459 -33.99 6.18 -46.25
C ASN A 459 -32.76 6.27 -45.33
N VAL A 460 -32.79 7.23 -44.41
CA VAL A 460 -31.81 7.26 -43.32
C VAL A 460 -32.59 6.85 -42.09
N ASP A 461 -32.33 5.65 -41.58
CA ASP A 461 -32.97 5.09 -40.39
C ASP A 461 -32.03 4.17 -39.59
N MET A 462 -32.57 3.54 -38.54
CA MET A 462 -31.74 2.76 -37.62
C MET A 462 -31.09 1.55 -38.31
N SER A 463 -31.65 1.10 -39.44
CA SER A 463 -31.13 0.01 -40.25
C SER A 463 -29.77 0.36 -40.86
N ASP A 464 -29.49 1.65 -41.13
CA ASP A 464 -28.20 2.13 -41.63
C ASP A 464 -27.12 2.06 -40.54
N ALA A 465 -27.44 2.54 -39.34
CA ALA A 465 -26.55 2.42 -38.18
C ALA A 465 -26.26 0.94 -37.86
N VAL A 466 -27.28 0.08 -37.95
CA VAL A 466 -27.13 -1.37 -37.75
C VAL A 466 -26.30 -2.00 -38.87
N MET A 467 -26.46 -1.59 -40.13
CA MET A 467 -25.66 -2.09 -41.25
C MET A 467 -24.18 -1.70 -41.10
N ILE A 468 -23.88 -0.46 -40.67
CA ILE A 468 -22.52 -0.02 -40.33
C ILE A 468 -21.93 -0.93 -39.24
N MET A 469 -22.62 -1.06 -38.10
CA MET A 469 -22.14 -1.87 -36.97
C MET A 469 -21.96 -3.35 -37.33
N GLN A 470 -22.89 -3.94 -38.10
CA GLN A 470 -22.80 -5.34 -38.53
C GLN A 470 -21.67 -5.58 -39.51
N SER A 471 -21.43 -4.65 -40.45
CA SER A 471 -20.34 -4.76 -41.42
C SER A 471 -18.96 -4.67 -40.76
N LEU A 472 -18.83 -3.88 -39.69
CA LEU A 472 -17.60 -3.77 -38.89
C LEU A 472 -17.40 -4.98 -37.97
N ALA A 473 -18.48 -5.49 -37.35
CA ALA A 473 -18.41 -6.61 -36.42
C ALA A 473 -18.24 -7.98 -37.12
N ASN A 474 -18.75 -8.13 -38.35
CA ASN A 474 -18.58 -9.37 -39.13
C ASN A 474 -18.54 -9.11 -40.65
N PRO A 475 -17.42 -8.56 -41.17
CA PRO A 475 -17.28 -8.15 -42.56
C PRO A 475 -17.32 -9.32 -43.57
N SER A 476 -17.08 -10.54 -43.10
CA SER A 476 -17.15 -11.75 -43.96
C SER A 476 -18.58 -12.10 -44.37
N LYS A 477 -19.55 -11.80 -43.49
CA LYS A 477 -20.98 -12.12 -43.64
C LYS A 477 -21.81 -10.93 -44.10
N TYR A 478 -21.52 -9.73 -43.58
CA TYR A 478 -22.24 -8.50 -43.91
C TYR A 478 -21.31 -7.55 -44.63
N LYS A 479 -21.38 -7.55 -45.97
CA LYS A 479 -20.52 -6.72 -46.83
C LYS A 479 -21.24 -5.45 -47.22
N MET A 480 -20.62 -4.31 -46.94
CA MET A 480 -21.07 -3.01 -47.44
C MET A 480 -20.56 -2.81 -48.87
N THR A 481 -21.37 -2.19 -49.73
CA THR A 481 -20.88 -1.82 -51.06
C THR A 481 -20.03 -0.55 -50.96
N LYS A 482 -19.30 -0.22 -52.04
CA LYS A 482 -18.54 1.04 -52.11
C LYS A 482 -19.45 2.26 -51.96
N GLN A 483 -20.69 2.20 -52.46
CA GLN A 483 -21.65 3.28 -52.38
C GLN A 483 -22.20 3.41 -50.95
N GLY A 484 -22.61 2.32 -50.31
CA GLY A 484 -23.01 2.31 -48.90
C GLY A 484 -21.88 2.79 -47.97
N SER A 485 -20.62 2.46 -48.30
CA SER A 485 -19.46 2.95 -47.54
C SER A 485 -19.19 4.44 -47.73
N ALA A 486 -19.51 5.00 -48.90
CA ALA A 486 -19.40 6.44 -49.13
C ALA A 486 -20.56 7.21 -48.47
N ASN A 487 -21.78 6.67 -48.54
CA ASN A 487 -22.97 7.26 -47.92
C ASN A 487 -22.93 7.21 -46.39
N GLY A 488 -22.37 6.14 -45.82
CA GLY A 488 -22.30 5.91 -44.38
C GLY A 488 -21.13 6.59 -43.68
N ASP A 489 -20.18 7.23 -44.39
CA ASP A 489 -19.01 7.92 -43.81
C ASP A 489 -19.41 9.36 -43.41
N VAL A 490 -20.17 9.47 -42.33
CA VAL A 490 -20.87 10.68 -41.91
C VAL A 490 -20.27 11.38 -40.70
N ASN A 491 -19.24 10.82 -40.07
CA ASN A 491 -18.50 11.38 -38.96
C ASN A 491 -17.04 11.62 -39.37
N ALA A 492 -16.66 12.89 -39.55
CA ALA A 492 -15.37 13.30 -40.12
C ALA A 492 -15.14 12.76 -41.55
N ALA A 493 -16.13 12.99 -42.42
CA ALA A 493 -16.25 12.44 -43.77
C ALA A 493 -14.92 12.40 -44.55
N GLY A 494 -14.53 11.20 -44.99
CA GLY A 494 -13.30 10.91 -45.73
C GLY A 494 -12.31 10.04 -44.95
N ASN A 495 -12.53 9.82 -43.65
CA ASN A 495 -11.77 8.89 -42.82
C ASN A 495 -12.24 7.42 -42.96
N GLY A 496 -13.33 7.17 -43.70
CA GLY A 496 -13.89 5.85 -43.94
C GLY A 496 -14.87 5.40 -42.85
N ILE A 497 -15.54 4.25 -43.06
CA ILE A 497 -16.60 3.76 -42.17
C ILE A 497 -16.07 3.32 -40.80
N THR A 498 -16.62 3.90 -39.74
CA THR A 498 -16.35 3.63 -38.33
C THR A 498 -17.64 3.46 -37.52
N ASN A 499 -17.55 3.07 -36.24
CA ASN A 499 -18.72 3.03 -35.35
C ASN A 499 -19.24 4.43 -34.99
N ALA A 500 -18.40 5.47 -35.12
CA ALA A 500 -18.82 6.85 -34.87
C ALA A 500 -19.82 7.33 -35.93
N ASP A 501 -19.74 6.80 -37.15
CA ASP A 501 -20.70 7.05 -38.21
C ASP A 501 -22.09 6.50 -37.88
N ALA A 502 -22.16 5.28 -37.33
CA ALA A 502 -23.42 4.70 -36.86
C ALA A 502 -24.05 5.57 -35.76
N LEU A 503 -23.23 6.15 -34.88
CA LEU A 503 -23.67 7.07 -33.85
C LEU A 503 -24.15 8.41 -34.43
N ALA A 504 -23.48 8.95 -35.46
CA ALA A 504 -23.92 10.16 -36.15
C ALA A 504 -25.28 9.97 -36.83
N VAL A 505 -25.51 8.81 -37.47
CA VAL A 505 -26.84 8.43 -37.97
C VAL A 505 -27.87 8.40 -36.84
N GLN A 506 -27.56 7.76 -35.71
CA GLN A 506 -28.47 7.72 -34.56
C GLN A 506 -28.82 9.10 -34.02
N LYS A 507 -27.82 9.99 -33.87
CA LYS A 507 -28.01 11.39 -33.43
C LYS A 507 -28.92 12.16 -34.38
N TYR A 508 -28.76 11.96 -35.69
CA TYR A 508 -29.62 12.56 -36.70
C TYR A 508 -31.07 12.08 -36.58
N LEU A 509 -31.28 10.78 -36.33
CA LEU A 509 -32.63 10.21 -36.18
C LEU A 509 -33.36 10.68 -34.93
N VAL A 510 -32.63 10.95 -33.83
CA VAL A 510 -33.22 11.50 -32.60
C VAL A 510 -33.30 13.04 -32.62
N GLY A 511 -32.95 13.68 -33.75
CA GLY A 511 -32.99 15.12 -33.93
C GLY A 511 -31.98 15.88 -33.06
N SER A 512 -30.94 15.20 -32.57
CA SER A 512 -29.84 15.82 -31.81
C SER A 512 -28.84 16.53 -32.71
N ILE A 513 -28.80 16.19 -34.00
CA ILE A 513 -28.17 16.96 -35.08
C ILE A 513 -29.16 17.05 -36.26
N ASP A 514 -29.07 18.12 -37.05
CA ASP A 514 -30.07 18.46 -38.05
C ASP A 514 -29.69 18.13 -39.50
N LYS A 515 -28.40 17.84 -39.77
CA LYS A 515 -27.90 17.40 -41.09
C LYS A 515 -26.71 16.44 -40.98
N LEU A 516 -26.59 15.54 -41.96
CA LEU A 516 -25.41 14.68 -42.18
C LEU A 516 -24.66 15.10 -43.47
N PRO A 517 -23.33 14.91 -43.55
CA PRO A 517 -22.45 14.35 -42.52
C PRO A 517 -22.30 15.33 -41.36
N GLU A 518 -22.15 14.82 -40.13
CA GLU A 518 -22.00 15.62 -38.90
C GLU A 518 -20.85 16.61 -39.04
N SER A 519 -19.81 16.24 -39.80
CA SER A 519 -18.65 17.07 -40.13
C SER A 519 -18.95 18.33 -40.94
N TYR A 520 -20.15 18.44 -41.52
CA TYR A 520 -20.62 19.62 -42.25
C TYR A 520 -21.76 20.35 -41.54
N SER A 521 -22.12 19.95 -40.32
CA SER A 521 -23.06 20.69 -39.45
C SER A 521 -22.51 22.08 -39.14
N ASP A 522 -23.38 23.10 -39.01
CA ASP A 522 -22.89 24.46 -38.67
C ASP A 522 -22.38 24.51 -37.22
N ASP A 523 -22.73 23.50 -36.42
CA ASP A 523 -22.24 23.22 -35.07
C ASP A 523 -20.99 22.31 -35.07
N TRP A 524 -20.43 22.00 -36.24
CA TRP A 524 -19.18 21.25 -36.34
C TRP A 524 -17.99 22.15 -36.03
N ALA A 525 -17.50 22.05 -34.80
CA ALA A 525 -16.26 22.68 -34.36
C ALA A 525 -15.12 21.66 -34.33
N PHE A 526 -14.00 21.98 -34.98
CA PHE A 526 -12.70 21.38 -34.65
C PHE A 526 -12.40 21.68 -33.18
N PRO A 527 -12.03 20.69 -32.34
CA PRO A 527 -11.80 20.95 -30.93
C PRO A 527 -10.39 21.52 -30.70
N ASP A 528 -10.28 22.85 -30.50
CA ASP A 528 -9.19 23.45 -29.71
C ASP A 528 -9.60 24.74 -28.95
N ALA A 529 -9.04 24.85 -27.74
CA ALA A 529 -8.78 25.93 -26.77
C ALA A 529 -9.70 27.16 -26.61
N SER A 530 -10.16 27.32 -25.35
CA SER A 530 -10.34 28.58 -24.60
C SER A 530 -11.59 29.48 -24.83
N ARG A 531 -12.26 29.78 -23.70
CA ARG A 531 -13.12 30.95 -23.33
C ARG A 531 -14.61 31.06 -23.76
N SER A 532 -15.46 30.95 -22.73
CA SER A 532 -16.45 31.91 -22.15
C SER A 532 -17.55 32.62 -22.97
N ASN A 533 -18.77 32.55 -22.38
CA ASN A 533 -19.94 33.45 -22.38
C ASN A 533 -20.96 33.40 -23.54
N TYR A 534 -22.21 33.04 -23.23
CA TYR A 534 -23.42 33.89 -23.39
C TYR A 534 -24.65 33.29 -22.66
N GLN A 535 -25.53 34.16 -22.17
CA GLN A 535 -26.71 33.88 -21.31
C GLN A 535 -28.05 33.68 -22.05
N TYR A 536 -29.04 33.15 -21.28
CA TYR A 536 -30.51 33.40 -21.30
C TYR A 536 -31.33 32.75 -22.45
N ASN A 537 -32.58 32.25 -22.31
CA ASN A 537 -33.63 32.38 -21.29
C ASN A 537 -34.82 31.41 -21.57
N GLN A 538 -35.63 31.14 -20.53
CA GLN A 538 -37.10 30.83 -20.46
C GLN A 538 -37.72 29.57 -21.11
N GLY A 539 -38.41 28.78 -20.26
CA GLY A 539 -39.89 28.69 -20.35
C GLY A 539 -40.55 27.30 -20.37
N GLY A 540 -41.46 27.05 -19.40
CA GLY A 540 -42.62 26.14 -19.55
C GLY A 540 -42.67 24.93 -18.61
N GLY A 541 -43.71 24.82 -17.76
CA GLY A 541 -43.80 23.83 -16.67
C GLY A 541 -45.03 22.91 -16.63
N LEU A 542 -45.05 22.07 -15.56
CA LEU A 542 -46.14 21.32 -14.86
C LEU A 542 -46.99 20.32 -15.70
N VAL A 543 -47.46 19.13 -15.25
CA VAL A 543 -48.02 18.67 -13.97
C VAL A 543 -48.06 17.10 -13.87
N SER A 544 -47.84 16.53 -12.65
CA SER A 544 -48.44 15.29 -12.00
C SER A 544 -48.40 13.88 -12.63
N TYR A 545 -48.54 12.75 -11.91
CA TYR A 545 -48.23 12.22 -10.56
C TYR A 545 -48.77 10.76 -10.57
N ILE A 546 -47.98 9.71 -10.28
CA ILE A 546 -48.47 8.44 -9.68
C ILE A 546 -47.39 7.92 -8.72
N GLN A 547 -47.82 7.61 -7.49
CA GLN A 547 -47.03 7.18 -6.33
C GLN A 547 -46.78 5.66 -6.24
N ARG A 548 -45.82 5.35 -5.34
CA ARG A 548 -45.54 4.13 -4.52
C ARG A 548 -44.56 3.13 -5.16
N THR A 549 -43.43 2.75 -4.54
CA THR A 549 -43.06 2.66 -3.11
C THR A 549 -41.51 2.61 -2.96
N ILE A 550 -40.95 3.15 -1.87
CA ILE A 550 -39.53 3.11 -1.40
C ILE A 550 -39.53 2.16 -0.17
N PRO A 551 -38.53 1.29 0.17
CA PRO A 551 -37.08 1.60 0.41
C PRO A 551 -36.10 0.39 0.18
N PRO A 552 -34.86 0.37 0.70
CA PRO A 552 -33.89 1.43 1.02
C PRO A 552 -32.53 1.28 0.28
N GLU A 553 -31.78 2.36 0.32
CA GLU A 553 -30.35 2.57 0.11
C GLU A 553 -29.42 1.34 0.13
N THR A 554 -28.56 1.23 -0.88
CA THR A 554 -27.24 0.61 -0.70
C THR A 554 -26.19 1.54 -1.28
N ILE A 555 -25.43 2.10 -0.35
CA ILE A 555 -24.22 2.90 -0.54
C ILE A 555 -23.22 2.05 -1.31
N VAL A 556 -22.87 2.49 -2.52
CA VAL A 556 -21.67 2.03 -3.21
C VAL A 556 -20.53 2.89 -2.70
N SER A 557 -19.80 2.40 -1.70
CA SER A 557 -18.46 2.90 -1.40
C SER A 557 -17.44 1.85 -1.85
N THR A 558 -16.91 2.12 -3.03
CA THR A 558 -15.61 1.71 -3.54
C THR A 558 -14.51 1.72 -2.48
N THR A 559 -13.69 0.66 -2.40
CA THR A 559 -12.20 0.67 -2.42
C THR A 559 -11.70 -0.76 -2.10
N THR A 560 -11.08 -1.50 -3.03
CA THR A 560 -9.62 -1.50 -3.35
C THR A 560 -8.76 -1.18 -2.11
N ALA A 561 -8.37 -2.20 -1.35
CA ALA A 561 -7.14 -2.98 -1.53
C ALA A 561 -5.86 -2.16 -1.25
N ALA A 562 -5.34 -2.30 -0.03
CA ALA A 562 -3.96 -2.00 0.30
C ALA A 562 -3.17 -3.31 0.28
N ALA A 563 -2.14 -3.32 -0.56
CA ALA A 563 -1.12 -4.36 -0.68
C ALA A 563 -0.23 -4.40 0.56
N THR A 564 0.33 -5.58 0.80
CA THR A 564 1.40 -5.79 1.77
C THR A 564 2.79 -5.67 1.18
N THR A 565 3.71 -5.46 2.11
CA THR A 565 5.15 -5.34 1.96
C THR A 565 5.88 -6.68 2.15
N ALA A 566 7.02 -6.76 1.47
CA ALA A 566 7.97 -7.85 1.44
C ALA A 566 8.81 -8.04 2.73
N LYS A 567 9.54 -9.16 2.76
CA LYS A 567 10.54 -9.65 3.73
C LYS A 567 11.79 -8.78 3.66
N VAL A 568 12.16 -8.08 4.73
CA VAL A 568 13.40 -7.26 4.73
C VAL A 568 14.23 -7.42 6.01
N ASN A 569 15.53 -7.21 5.80
CA ASN A 569 16.67 -7.12 6.70
C ASN A 569 16.40 -6.37 8.02
N PRO A 570 17.13 -6.70 9.11
CA PRO A 570 17.05 -6.01 10.41
C PRO A 570 17.20 -4.47 10.34
N SER A 571 17.78 -3.94 9.26
CA SER A 571 18.10 -2.52 9.05
C SER A 571 16.93 -1.62 8.61
N GLU A 572 15.69 -2.11 8.54
CA GLU A 572 14.54 -1.31 8.07
C GLU A 572 13.88 -0.42 9.14
N ILE A 573 14.15 -0.69 10.42
CA ILE A 573 13.50 0.01 11.55
C ILE A 573 14.48 0.77 12.43
N SER A 574 15.77 0.43 12.33
CA SER A 574 16.83 1.07 13.09
C SER A 574 16.89 2.55 12.72
N GLY A 575 16.74 3.41 13.71
CA GLY A 575 16.63 4.86 13.55
C GLY A 575 15.19 5.41 13.52
N LYS A 576 14.14 4.56 13.52
CA LYS A 576 12.76 5.05 13.66
C LYS A 576 12.56 5.69 15.03
N SER A 577 12.02 6.91 15.05
CA SER A 577 11.77 7.67 16.27
C SER A 577 10.27 7.83 16.53
N TYR A 578 9.86 7.50 17.74
CA TYR A 578 8.51 7.64 18.25
C TYR A 578 8.51 8.67 19.39
N LYS A 579 7.46 9.48 19.47
CA LYS A 579 7.31 10.50 20.52
C LYS A 579 5.94 10.40 21.15
N VAL A 580 5.90 10.46 22.46
CA VAL A 580 4.66 10.49 23.22
C VAL A 580 4.54 11.83 23.96
N PHE A 581 3.35 12.41 23.92
CA PHE A 581 3.02 13.68 24.56
C PHE A 581 1.51 13.77 24.74
N ASN A 582 1.02 14.89 25.27
CA ASN A 582 -0.41 15.09 25.48
C ASN A 582 -1.17 15.27 24.14
N GLY A 583 -1.69 14.17 23.60
CA GLY A 583 -2.44 14.09 22.34
C GLY A 583 -2.17 12.79 21.58
N GLU A 584 -0.92 12.34 21.61
CA GLU A 584 -0.47 11.06 21.07
C GLU A 584 0.38 10.38 22.15
N ASN A 585 -0.29 9.58 22.96
CA ASN A 585 0.23 9.17 24.25
C ASN A 585 0.74 7.72 24.27
N GLN A 586 0.69 7.03 23.11
CA GLN A 586 1.19 5.67 22.95
C GLN A 586 1.63 5.40 21.52
N HIS A 587 2.78 4.76 21.36
CA HIS A 587 3.11 3.97 20.18
C HIS A 587 3.49 2.57 20.61
N LYS A 588 2.91 1.57 19.96
CA LYS A 588 3.26 0.17 20.17
C LYS A 588 3.10 -0.58 18.87
N ASP A 589 4.03 -1.48 18.58
CA ASP A 589 3.89 -2.42 17.48
C ASP A 589 4.83 -3.61 17.71
N VAL A 590 4.62 -4.66 16.90
CA VAL A 590 5.55 -5.78 16.76
C VAL A 590 6.40 -5.52 15.52
N GLU A 591 7.67 -5.20 15.72
CA GLU A 591 8.55 -4.83 14.60
C GLU A 591 9.17 -6.05 13.90
N LYS A 592 9.62 -5.83 12.67
CA LYS A 592 10.14 -6.86 11.76
C LYS A 592 11.43 -7.56 12.24
N ASP A 593 12.16 -6.98 13.20
CA ASP A 593 13.40 -7.54 13.77
C ASP A 593 13.16 -8.56 14.90
N GLY A 594 11.89 -8.87 15.22
CA GLY A 594 11.52 -9.90 16.19
C GLY A 594 11.44 -9.42 17.65
N TYR A 595 11.41 -8.09 17.86
CA TYR A 595 11.11 -7.48 19.16
C TYR A 595 9.94 -6.50 19.04
N SER A 596 8.94 -6.66 19.90
CA SER A 596 7.91 -5.63 20.09
C SER A 596 8.53 -4.40 20.74
N TYR A 597 7.91 -3.24 20.50
CA TYR A 597 8.23 -2.02 21.22
C TYR A 597 6.96 -1.37 21.73
N GLU A 598 7.13 -0.61 22.81
CA GLU A 598 6.12 0.31 23.27
C GLU A 598 6.80 1.52 23.89
N ILE A 599 6.32 2.70 23.52
CA ILE A 599 6.53 3.94 24.25
C ILE A 599 5.16 4.48 24.63
N TRP A 600 5.00 4.88 25.88
CA TRP A 600 3.75 5.39 26.41
C TRP A 600 4.01 6.48 27.42
N LEU A 601 3.15 7.48 27.41
CA LEU A 601 3.06 8.53 28.42
C LEU A 601 1.60 8.68 28.82
N ASP A 602 1.37 8.93 30.10
CA ASP A 602 0.04 9.27 30.57
C ASP A 602 -0.40 10.68 30.11
N ARG A 603 -1.68 10.99 30.32
CA ARG A 603 -2.28 12.23 29.79
C ARG A 603 -2.16 13.43 30.72
N THR A 604 -1.30 13.36 31.75
CA THR A 604 -1.18 14.41 32.77
C THR A 604 -0.18 15.50 32.37
N GLY A 605 0.54 15.31 31.27
CA GLY A 605 1.48 16.26 30.68
C GLY A 605 2.88 15.67 30.53
N GLY A 606 3.82 16.46 30.01
CA GLY A 606 5.18 15.99 29.71
C GLY A 606 5.33 15.42 28.31
N GLU A 607 6.51 14.87 28.05
CA GLU A 607 6.87 14.28 26.76
C GLU A 607 7.87 13.14 26.94
N GLY A 608 7.92 12.24 25.96
CA GLY A 608 8.90 11.18 25.89
C GLY A 608 9.20 10.82 24.44
N SER A 609 10.38 10.26 24.20
CA SER A 609 10.80 9.81 22.89
C SER A 609 11.52 8.47 22.98
N MET A 610 11.43 7.69 21.92
CA MET A 610 12.11 6.41 21.75
C MET A 610 12.64 6.35 20.33
N VAL A 611 13.92 6.03 20.16
CA VAL A 611 14.49 5.65 18.86
C VAL A 611 14.76 4.16 18.90
N VAL A 612 14.12 3.43 18.00
CA VAL A 612 14.31 1.99 17.86
C VAL A 612 15.64 1.75 17.16
N GLY A 613 16.48 0.89 17.74
CA GLY A 613 17.73 0.43 17.12
C GLY A 613 17.62 -1.03 16.69
N ASP A 614 18.67 -1.54 16.05
CA ASP A 614 18.72 -2.94 15.58
C ASP A 614 18.66 -3.95 16.72
N ASN A 615 18.08 -5.12 16.45
CA ASN A 615 18.12 -6.31 17.32
C ASN A 615 17.63 -6.03 18.75
N GLY A 616 16.50 -5.35 18.90
CA GLY A 616 15.92 -5.05 20.22
C GLY A 616 16.54 -3.87 20.96
N THR A 617 17.59 -3.23 20.40
CA THR A 617 18.17 -2.01 21.01
C THR A 617 17.23 -0.81 20.87
N PHE A 618 17.39 0.18 21.75
CA PHE A 618 16.67 1.45 21.66
C PHE A 618 17.33 2.53 22.52
N THR A 619 17.13 3.78 22.15
CA THR A 619 17.35 4.94 23.03
C THR A 619 16.04 5.55 23.42
N THR A 620 15.93 6.11 24.62
CA THR A 620 14.76 6.83 25.06
C THR A 620 15.15 8.02 25.91
N GLU A 621 14.41 9.11 25.78
CA GLU A 621 14.49 10.28 26.63
C GLU A 621 13.08 10.66 27.06
N TRP A 622 12.90 11.04 28.31
CA TRP A 622 11.59 11.49 28.80
C TRP A 622 11.72 12.66 29.75
N ASN A 623 10.67 13.47 29.74
CA ASN A 623 10.42 14.52 30.70
C ASN A 623 8.95 14.45 31.11
N ALA A 624 8.69 13.62 32.12
CA ALA A 624 7.39 13.46 32.74
C ALA A 624 7.39 14.08 34.15
N GLU A 625 8.21 15.12 34.42
CA GLU A 625 8.24 15.86 35.70
C GLU A 625 7.01 16.76 35.90
N VAL A 626 5.83 16.18 35.74
CA VAL A 626 4.53 16.80 35.96
C VAL A 626 3.77 15.99 36.99
N SER A 627 2.78 16.59 37.65
CA SER A 627 1.96 15.87 38.65
C SER A 627 1.30 14.65 38.02
N GLN A 628 1.54 13.47 38.59
CA GLN A 628 1.09 12.15 38.14
C GLN A 628 1.67 11.66 36.80
N GLY A 629 2.68 12.35 36.24
CA GLY A 629 3.32 11.97 34.99
C GLY A 629 3.83 10.53 35.04
N ASN A 630 3.42 9.68 34.09
CA ASN A 630 3.86 8.29 34.03
C ASN A 630 4.32 7.95 32.62
N PHE A 631 5.59 7.58 32.50
CA PHE A 631 6.27 7.29 31.26
C PHE A 631 6.78 5.85 31.26
N LEU A 632 6.69 5.18 30.12
CA LEU A 632 7.47 3.96 29.86
C LEU A 632 7.99 3.91 28.42
N ALA A 633 9.14 3.27 28.24
CA ALA A 633 9.65 2.82 26.96
C ALA A 633 10.29 1.44 27.11
N ARG A 634 9.91 0.51 26.22
CA ARG A 634 10.32 -0.89 26.32
C ARG A 634 10.47 -1.56 24.97
N ARG A 635 11.39 -2.52 24.91
CA ARG A 635 11.47 -3.53 23.83
C ARG A 635 11.54 -4.93 24.40
N GLY A 636 10.83 -5.87 23.79
CA GLY A 636 10.67 -7.21 24.33
C GLY A 636 10.18 -8.25 23.35
N LYS A 637 9.86 -9.42 23.87
CA LYS A 637 9.19 -10.49 23.11
C LYS A 637 7.82 -10.76 23.70
N ASP A 638 6.86 -10.95 22.80
CA ASP A 638 5.55 -11.47 23.13
C ASP A 638 5.59 -13.00 23.19
N PHE A 639 4.80 -13.56 24.10
CA PHE A 639 4.70 -14.99 24.34
C PHE A 639 3.27 -15.48 24.12
N ASP A 640 3.12 -16.77 23.89
CA ASP A 640 1.82 -17.41 23.79
C ASP A 640 1.11 -17.35 25.15
N ARG A 641 0.09 -16.46 25.21
CA ARG A 641 -0.76 -16.19 26.39
C ARG A 641 -1.57 -17.39 26.86
N SER A 642 -1.55 -18.51 26.14
CA SER A 642 -2.17 -19.77 26.56
C SER A 642 -1.22 -20.70 27.35
N LYS A 643 0.08 -20.38 27.39
CA LYS A 643 1.11 -21.24 27.97
C LYS A 643 1.67 -20.67 29.28
N LYS A 644 1.69 -21.47 30.36
CA LYS A 644 2.25 -21.06 31.66
C LYS A 644 3.69 -20.61 31.52
N ALA A 645 4.08 -19.58 32.28
CA ALA A 645 5.44 -19.04 32.24
C ALA A 645 6.50 -20.10 32.61
N THR A 646 6.14 -21.06 33.46
CA THR A 646 7.00 -22.21 33.84
C THR A 646 7.11 -23.30 32.78
N ASP A 647 6.26 -23.29 31.75
CA ASP A 647 6.24 -24.32 30.70
C ASP A 647 7.15 -23.93 29.52
N TYR A 648 7.59 -22.67 29.47
CA TYR A 648 8.72 -22.28 28.65
C TYR A 648 9.99 -22.85 29.28
N GLY A 649 10.89 -23.37 28.45
CA GLY A 649 12.22 -23.69 28.97
C GLY A 649 13.00 -22.40 29.26
N LYS A 650 14.31 -22.51 29.52
CA LYS A 650 15.10 -21.41 30.08
C LYS A 650 14.92 -20.12 29.27
N ILE A 651 14.40 -19.07 29.92
CA ILE A 651 14.26 -17.73 29.33
C ILE A 651 15.36 -16.86 29.93
N GLU A 652 16.26 -16.37 29.08
CA GLU A 652 17.37 -15.51 29.49
C GLU A 652 17.36 -14.21 28.70
N MET A 653 17.58 -13.11 29.41
CA MET A 653 17.76 -11.78 28.82
C MET A 653 19.18 -11.31 29.10
N ASP A 654 19.94 -11.06 28.04
CA ASP A 654 21.29 -10.51 28.07
C ASP A 654 21.24 -9.07 27.54
N TYR A 655 21.50 -8.09 28.42
CA TYR A 655 21.29 -6.68 28.11
C TYR A 655 22.47 -5.79 28.54
N GLU A 656 22.57 -4.62 27.91
CA GLU A 656 23.48 -3.55 28.29
C GLU A 656 22.79 -2.21 28.07
N ALA A 657 22.80 -1.37 29.10
CA ALA A 657 22.17 -0.07 29.09
C ALA A 657 23.04 0.99 29.77
N GLU A 658 23.04 2.19 29.19
CA GLU A 658 23.32 3.42 29.90
C GLU A 658 21.97 3.94 30.42
N TYR A 659 21.86 4.22 31.72
CA TYR A 659 20.61 4.64 32.35
C TYR A 659 20.87 5.78 33.32
N SER A 660 20.16 6.90 33.13
CA SER A 660 20.30 8.10 33.95
C SER A 660 18.94 8.78 34.11
N ALA A 661 18.49 8.95 35.35
CA ALA A 661 17.26 9.68 35.65
C ALA A 661 17.50 10.78 36.69
N GLY A 662 16.72 11.85 36.59
CA GLY A 662 16.74 12.97 37.51
C GLY A 662 16.33 12.58 38.94
N THR A 663 16.68 13.41 39.90
CA THR A 663 16.35 13.18 41.32
C THR A 663 14.93 13.64 41.70
N LYS A 664 14.12 14.06 40.72
CA LYS A 664 12.71 14.42 40.89
C LYS A 664 11.84 13.27 40.39
N GLY A 665 10.79 12.94 41.14
CA GLY A 665 9.99 11.74 40.89
C GLY A 665 10.80 10.46 41.12
N ASN A 666 10.40 9.37 40.48
CA ASN A 666 11.06 8.08 40.57
C ASN A 666 11.26 7.49 39.16
N SER A 667 12.25 6.61 39.00
CA SER A 667 12.43 5.88 37.75
C SER A 667 13.07 4.52 38.00
N ARG A 668 12.94 3.59 37.05
CA ARG A 668 13.52 2.25 37.11
C ARG A 668 13.91 1.71 35.74
N LEU A 669 14.97 0.90 35.73
CA LEU A 669 15.36 0.01 34.65
C LEU A 669 15.06 -1.43 35.10
N CYS A 670 14.17 -2.11 34.38
CA CYS A 670 13.68 -3.42 34.79
C CYS A 670 13.30 -4.30 33.62
N ILE A 671 13.23 -5.61 33.86
CA ILE A 671 12.47 -6.52 33.01
C ILE A 671 11.02 -6.48 33.46
N TYR A 672 10.12 -6.29 32.52
CA TYR A 672 8.69 -6.10 32.73
C TYR A 672 7.89 -7.12 31.93
N GLY A 673 6.75 -7.55 32.47
CA GLY A 673 5.72 -8.17 31.65
C GLY A 673 4.44 -8.54 32.39
N TRP A 674 3.57 -9.24 31.66
CA TRP A 674 2.31 -9.77 32.18
C TRP A 674 2.24 -11.28 32.12
N MET A 675 1.49 -11.84 33.05
CA MET A 675 0.94 -13.17 33.00
C MET A 675 -0.59 -13.09 33.11
N VAL A 676 -1.30 -14.01 32.46
CA VAL A 676 -2.76 -14.15 32.56
C VAL A 676 -3.10 -15.52 33.14
N ASP A 677 -4.22 -15.64 33.85
CA ASP A 677 -4.65 -16.90 34.47
C ASP A 677 -3.62 -17.59 35.41
N PRO A 678 -3.29 -17.00 36.57
CA PRO A 678 -3.85 -15.76 37.12
C PRO A 678 -3.25 -14.49 36.50
N LEU A 679 -4.02 -13.41 36.55
CA LEU A 679 -3.57 -12.09 36.09
C LEU A 679 -2.51 -11.54 37.05
N VAL A 680 -1.30 -11.40 36.55
CA VAL A 680 -0.14 -10.89 37.29
C VAL A 680 0.65 -9.94 36.41
N GLU A 681 0.98 -8.76 36.93
CA GLU A 681 2.00 -7.89 36.35
C GLU A 681 3.30 -8.12 37.11
N TYR A 682 4.45 -8.20 36.44
CA TYR A 682 5.70 -8.53 37.11
C TYR A 682 6.86 -7.63 36.73
N TYR A 683 7.75 -7.41 37.70
CA TYR A 683 8.92 -6.54 37.59
C TYR A 683 10.16 -7.25 38.16
N ILE A 684 11.22 -7.35 37.36
CA ILE A 684 12.57 -7.70 37.83
C ILE A 684 13.43 -6.44 37.69
N ILE A 685 13.67 -5.76 38.81
CA ILE A 685 14.26 -4.42 38.85
C ILE A 685 15.77 -4.52 39.06
N GLU A 686 16.52 -3.95 38.11
CA GLU A 686 17.97 -4.00 38.04
C GLU A 686 18.63 -2.69 38.51
N ASP A 687 17.98 -1.54 38.25
CA ASP A 687 18.34 -0.22 38.81
C ASP A 687 17.08 0.65 39.01
N TRP A 688 17.18 1.67 39.87
CA TRP A 688 16.11 2.62 40.19
C TRP A 688 16.64 3.96 40.69
N VAL A 689 15.87 5.04 40.60
CA VAL A 689 16.24 6.36 41.13
C VAL A 689 15.15 6.86 42.09
N ASN A 690 15.59 7.44 43.21
CA ASN A 690 14.83 8.02 44.35
C ASN A 690 13.93 7.06 45.14
N TRP A 691 13.18 6.16 44.49
CA TRP A 691 12.30 5.22 45.17
C TRP A 691 12.53 3.79 44.72
N ARG A 692 12.60 2.92 45.71
CA ARG A 692 12.71 1.47 45.56
C ARG A 692 11.39 0.87 46.03
N PRO A 693 10.72 0.01 45.26
CA PRO A 693 9.60 -0.76 45.78
C PRO A 693 10.01 -1.54 47.04
N THR A 694 9.14 -1.53 48.06
CA THR A 694 9.38 -2.22 49.33
C THR A 694 8.21 -3.15 49.65
N ALA A 695 8.52 -4.29 50.25
CA ALA A 695 7.51 -5.25 50.69
C ALA A 695 6.62 -4.69 51.82
N ASN A 696 5.33 -5.02 51.77
CA ASN A 696 4.40 -4.80 52.89
C ASN A 696 4.46 -5.97 53.90
N GLY A 697 5.61 -6.12 54.57
CA GLY A 697 5.79 -7.05 55.70
C GLY A 697 6.17 -8.50 55.34
N TYR A 698 6.20 -8.87 54.06
CA TYR A 698 6.73 -10.16 53.59
C TYR A 698 7.69 -9.95 52.42
N ALA A 699 8.99 -10.15 52.67
CA ALA A 699 10.03 -10.15 51.67
C ALA A 699 10.94 -11.36 51.87
N LYS A 700 11.36 -12.01 50.79
CA LYS A 700 12.32 -13.11 50.82
C LYS A 700 13.52 -12.73 49.97
N THR A 701 14.72 -12.93 50.49
CA THR A 701 15.93 -12.80 49.68
C THR A 701 16.22 -14.12 48.96
N VAL A 702 16.46 -14.05 47.66
CA VAL A 702 16.81 -15.19 46.81
C VAL A 702 18.06 -14.84 46.00
N THR A 703 18.88 -15.85 45.73
CA THR A 703 20.03 -15.71 44.83
C THR A 703 19.67 -16.28 43.47
N ILE A 704 19.64 -15.44 42.45
CA ILE A 704 19.38 -15.78 41.05
C ILE A 704 20.49 -15.11 40.24
N ASP A 705 20.97 -15.73 39.16
CA ASP A 705 22.06 -15.19 38.31
C ASP A 705 23.35 -14.75 39.02
N GLY A 706 23.60 -15.30 40.22
CA GLY A 706 24.75 -14.96 41.05
C GLY A 706 24.57 -13.70 41.90
N ALA A 707 23.35 -13.15 41.99
CA ALA A 707 23.07 -11.97 42.76
C ALA A 707 21.84 -12.08 43.64
N GLN A 708 21.79 -11.22 44.65
CA GLN A 708 20.70 -11.19 45.61
C GLN A 708 19.56 -10.31 45.09
N TYR A 709 18.37 -10.90 45.07
CA TYR A 709 17.10 -10.22 44.84
C TYR A 709 16.24 -10.33 46.09
N GLU A 710 15.54 -9.26 46.43
CA GLU A 710 14.43 -9.33 47.35
C GLU A 710 13.13 -9.51 46.56
N ILE A 711 12.41 -10.60 46.80
CA ILE A 711 11.14 -10.91 46.16
C ILE A 711 9.97 -10.66 47.10
N PHE A 712 8.91 -10.04 46.58
CA PHE A 712 7.63 -9.87 47.30
C PHE A 712 6.47 -9.64 46.33
N PRO A 713 5.22 -10.00 46.71
CA PRO A 713 4.03 -9.65 45.95
C PRO A 713 3.32 -8.43 46.56
N LEU A 714 2.60 -7.67 45.74
CA LEU A 714 1.70 -6.60 46.16
C LEU A 714 0.33 -6.76 45.48
N ASP A 715 -0.72 -6.24 46.12
CA ASP A 715 -2.01 -6.04 45.46
C ASP A 715 -2.03 -4.67 44.78
N HIS A 716 -2.47 -4.64 43.53
CA HIS A 716 -2.60 -3.43 42.74
C HIS A 716 -3.99 -3.35 42.11
N SER A 717 -4.59 -2.17 42.12
CA SER A 717 -5.88 -1.89 41.48
C SER A 717 -5.67 -0.86 40.38
N GLY A 718 -5.85 -1.29 39.13
CA GLY A 718 -5.53 -0.45 37.98
C GLY A 718 -5.95 -1.08 36.65
N PRO A 719 -5.62 -0.41 35.54
CA PRO A 719 -5.83 -0.96 34.20
C PRO A 719 -5.00 -2.23 33.99
N THR A 720 -5.52 -3.16 33.18
CA THR A 720 -4.89 -4.45 32.91
C THR A 720 -4.52 -4.62 31.45
N ILE A 721 -3.64 -5.59 31.17
CA ILE A 721 -3.32 -6.04 29.79
C ILE A 721 -4.52 -6.60 29.02
N LEU A 722 -5.64 -6.88 29.71
CA LEU A 722 -6.88 -7.37 29.11
C LEU A 722 -7.84 -6.23 28.69
N GLY A 723 -7.42 -4.97 28.88
CA GLY A 723 -8.19 -3.79 28.48
C GLY A 723 -9.28 -3.39 29.47
N ASP A 724 -9.27 -3.95 30.69
CA ASP A 724 -10.21 -3.61 31.75
C ASP A 724 -9.52 -3.08 33.01
N THR A 725 -10.26 -2.84 34.10
CA THR A 725 -9.72 -2.34 35.37
C THR A 725 -10.17 -3.25 36.50
N ARG A 726 -9.23 -3.80 37.28
CA ARG A 726 -9.51 -4.70 38.41
C ARG A 726 -8.33 -4.74 39.39
N THR A 727 -8.52 -5.43 40.50
CA THR A 727 -7.43 -5.76 41.43
C THR A 727 -6.71 -7.01 40.95
N PHE A 728 -5.38 -6.96 40.87
CA PHE A 728 -4.51 -8.07 40.47
C PHE A 728 -3.21 -8.04 41.27
N LYS A 729 -2.39 -9.09 41.13
CA LYS A 729 -1.10 -9.18 41.82
C LYS A 729 0.02 -8.54 41.01
N GLN A 730 0.88 -7.79 41.70
CA GLN A 730 2.18 -7.39 41.19
C GLN A 730 3.28 -8.22 41.84
N TYR A 731 4.13 -8.89 41.06
CA TYR A 731 5.29 -9.62 41.59
C TYR A 731 6.58 -8.85 41.35
N PHE A 732 7.35 -8.63 42.41
CA PHE A 732 8.62 -7.91 42.34
C PHE A 732 9.78 -8.85 42.64
N SER A 733 10.85 -8.71 41.86
CA SER A 733 12.21 -9.11 42.21
C SER A 733 13.09 -7.87 42.16
N VAL A 734 13.56 -7.37 43.31
CA VAL A 734 14.36 -6.14 43.37
C VAL A 734 15.80 -6.47 43.70
N ARG A 735 16.71 -6.20 42.77
CA ARG A 735 18.14 -6.48 42.92
C ARG A 735 18.73 -5.67 44.08
N GLN A 736 19.56 -6.29 44.91
CA GLN A 736 20.21 -5.61 46.04
C GLN A 736 21.39 -4.74 45.61
N GLN A 737 22.09 -5.17 44.56
CA GLN A 737 23.20 -4.44 43.97
C GLN A 737 22.82 -4.00 42.56
N LYS A 738 22.64 -2.69 42.41
CA LYS A 738 22.24 -2.07 41.14
C LYS A 738 23.25 -2.35 40.04
N ARG A 739 22.74 -2.53 38.83
CA ARG A 739 23.55 -2.62 37.61
C ARG A 739 22.71 -2.20 36.41
N THR A 740 23.39 -1.89 35.32
CA THR A 740 22.75 -1.55 34.05
C THR A 740 23.15 -2.49 32.92
N SER A 741 23.81 -3.62 33.21
CA SER A 741 24.17 -4.62 32.21
C SER A 741 24.36 -6.04 32.77
N GLY A 742 24.28 -7.02 31.88
CA GLY A 742 24.57 -8.43 32.08
C GLY A 742 23.37 -9.33 31.78
N THR A 743 23.46 -10.59 32.18
CA THR A 743 22.42 -11.60 31.91
C THR A 743 21.51 -11.80 33.13
N VAL A 744 20.21 -11.95 32.88
CA VAL A 744 19.17 -12.31 33.86
C VAL A 744 18.44 -13.56 33.37
N THR A 745 18.31 -14.57 34.23
CA THR A 745 17.53 -15.77 33.94
C THR A 745 16.09 -15.60 34.43
N ILE A 746 15.22 -15.06 33.57
CA ILE A 746 13.82 -14.70 33.90
C ILE A 746 13.05 -15.92 34.42
N SER A 747 13.27 -17.10 33.84
CA SER A 747 12.60 -18.34 34.28
C SER A 747 12.91 -18.71 35.73
N ASP A 748 14.09 -18.36 36.24
CA ASP A 748 14.47 -18.64 37.64
C ASP A 748 13.74 -17.72 38.61
N HIS A 749 13.37 -16.50 38.18
CA HIS A 749 12.48 -15.63 38.96
C HIS A 749 11.07 -16.20 39.04
N PHE A 750 10.52 -16.70 37.93
CA PHE A 750 9.22 -17.39 37.94
C PHE A 750 9.24 -18.60 38.87
N LYS A 751 10.32 -19.38 38.84
CA LYS A 751 10.53 -20.50 39.77
C LYS A 751 10.63 -20.04 41.22
N ALA A 752 11.39 -19.00 41.51
CA ALA A 752 11.55 -18.48 42.87
C ALA A 752 10.23 -17.95 43.46
N TRP A 753 9.38 -17.34 42.64
CA TRP A 753 8.03 -16.92 43.03
C TRP A 753 7.11 -18.13 43.28
N ALA A 754 7.16 -19.15 42.41
CA ALA A 754 6.43 -20.41 42.62
C ALA A 754 6.88 -21.11 43.92
N ASP A 755 8.19 -21.18 44.17
CA ASP A 755 8.79 -21.76 45.38
C ASP A 755 8.47 -20.94 46.65
N ALA A 756 8.13 -19.65 46.50
CA ALA A 756 7.60 -18.82 47.57
C ALA A 756 6.09 -19.00 47.79
N GLY A 757 5.46 -19.91 47.02
CA GLY A 757 4.05 -20.27 47.13
C GLY A 757 3.10 -19.39 46.32
N TRP A 758 3.60 -18.62 45.34
CA TRP A 758 2.78 -17.72 44.53
C TRP A 758 2.36 -18.40 43.23
N GLU A 759 1.15 -18.11 42.77
CA GLU A 759 0.64 -18.69 41.54
C GLU A 759 1.25 -18.02 40.31
N ILE A 760 1.73 -18.84 39.37
CA ILE A 760 2.33 -18.40 38.11
C ILE A 760 1.34 -18.62 36.96
N GLY A 761 1.08 -17.55 36.21
CA GLY A 761 0.15 -17.53 35.08
C GLY A 761 0.82 -17.79 33.73
N ASN A 762 0.03 -17.68 32.67
CA ASN A 762 0.42 -17.80 31.28
C ASN A 762 1.16 -16.55 30.79
N LEU A 763 2.37 -16.74 30.29
CA LEU A 763 3.27 -15.63 29.95
C LEU A 763 2.74 -14.86 28.74
N THR A 764 2.65 -13.54 28.88
CA THR A 764 2.19 -12.64 27.82
C THR A 764 3.34 -11.91 27.16
N GLU A 765 4.25 -11.36 27.94
CA GLU A 765 5.39 -10.60 27.43
C GLU A 765 6.57 -10.67 28.39
N ALA A 766 7.78 -10.48 27.87
CA ALA A 766 8.97 -10.14 28.65
C ALA A 766 9.77 -9.07 27.89
N ALA A 767 9.87 -7.88 28.46
CA ALA A 767 10.48 -6.71 27.84
C ALA A 767 11.48 -6.01 28.77
N LEU A 768 12.59 -5.52 28.21
CA LEU A 768 13.44 -4.58 28.94
C LEU A 768 12.77 -3.21 28.89
N ASN A 769 12.49 -2.65 30.05
CA ASN A 769 11.61 -1.51 30.26
C ASN A 769 12.31 -0.43 31.10
N VAL A 770 12.16 0.80 30.64
CA VAL A 770 12.51 2.01 31.38
C VAL A 770 11.21 2.70 31.74
N GLU A 771 10.99 2.96 33.02
CA GLU A 771 9.76 3.60 33.52
C GLU A 771 10.10 4.82 34.38
N GLY A 772 9.31 5.87 34.25
CA GLY A 772 9.47 7.12 34.99
C GLY A 772 8.14 7.62 35.54
N TRP A 773 8.07 7.85 36.86
CA TRP A 773 6.94 8.49 37.52
C TRP A 773 7.35 9.88 38.02
N GLU A 774 6.70 10.93 37.54
CA GLU A 774 6.97 12.34 37.84
C GLU A 774 8.46 12.72 37.65
N SER A 775 9.14 12.05 36.71
CA SER A 775 10.58 12.13 36.52
C SER A 775 10.99 12.48 35.09
N SER A 776 12.24 12.89 34.95
CA SER A 776 12.91 13.04 33.66
C SER A 776 14.15 12.16 33.61
N GLY A 777 14.59 11.78 32.41
CA GLY A 777 15.78 10.97 32.25
C GLY A 777 16.02 10.51 30.83
N SER A 778 17.05 9.68 30.68
CA SER A 778 17.39 9.02 29.44
C SER A 778 17.92 7.61 29.69
N ALA A 779 17.75 6.77 28.69
CA ALA A 779 18.39 5.47 28.64
C ALA A 779 18.81 5.12 27.21
N LYS A 780 19.94 4.44 27.08
CA LYS A 780 20.41 3.85 25.82
C LYS A 780 20.67 2.37 26.08
N VAL A 781 19.79 1.53 25.54
CA VAL A 781 19.98 0.08 25.52
C VAL A 781 20.82 -0.25 24.30
N SER A 782 22.12 -0.48 24.51
CA SER A 782 23.08 -0.81 23.46
C SER A 782 23.09 -2.30 23.11
N LYS A 783 22.48 -3.13 23.96
CA LYS A 783 22.35 -4.58 23.73
C LYS A 783 21.06 -5.09 24.32
N LEU A 784 20.31 -5.89 23.55
CA LEU A 784 19.19 -6.68 24.04
C LEU A 784 19.14 -8.02 23.31
N GLN A 785 19.28 -9.13 24.03
CA GLN A 785 19.11 -10.47 23.49
C GLN A 785 18.23 -11.32 24.41
N ILE A 786 17.10 -11.81 23.89
CA ILE A 786 16.22 -12.74 24.61
C ILE A 786 16.32 -14.14 24.00
N ARG A 787 16.85 -15.09 24.77
CA ARG A 787 17.04 -16.51 24.38
C ARG A 787 16.00 -17.37 25.09
N ILE A 788 15.42 -18.33 24.36
CA ILE A 788 14.42 -19.30 24.84
C ILE A 788 14.91 -20.68 24.40
N GLY A 789 15.17 -21.59 25.34
CA GLY A 789 15.67 -22.95 25.05
C GLY A 789 14.83 -24.06 25.68
N SER A 790 14.86 -25.27 25.12
CA SER A 790 14.25 -26.49 25.71
C SER A 790 15.10 -27.04 26.88
N PRO A 791 14.52 -27.78 27.84
CA PRO A 791 15.27 -28.31 28.98
C PRO A 791 16.21 -29.48 28.59
N SER A 792 17.35 -29.58 29.30
CA SER A 792 18.53 -30.49 29.20
C SER A 792 19.62 -30.04 28.21
N ASP A 793 20.92 -29.93 28.51
CA ASP A 793 21.72 -30.11 29.73
C ASP A 793 23.04 -29.31 29.58
N THR A 794 23.52 -28.75 30.70
CA THR A 794 24.92 -28.47 31.12
C THR A 794 25.92 -27.65 30.26
N GLU A 795 26.53 -26.67 30.94
CA GLU A 795 27.70 -25.88 30.58
C GLU A 795 28.93 -26.71 30.18
N GLU A 796 29.72 -26.23 29.21
CA GLU A 796 31.15 -26.02 29.43
C GLU A 796 31.77 -25.03 28.43
N ASN A 797 32.58 -24.12 28.97
CA ASN A 797 33.43 -23.14 28.29
C ASN A 797 34.33 -23.78 27.21
N ASN A 798 34.44 -23.14 26.05
CA ASN A 798 35.75 -22.74 25.55
C ASN A 798 35.67 -21.63 24.50
N SER A 799 36.40 -20.56 24.80
CA SER A 799 36.82 -19.51 23.89
C SER A 799 37.50 -20.06 22.64
N VAL A 800 37.29 -19.42 21.49
CA VAL A 800 38.32 -18.87 20.57
C VAL A 800 37.70 -18.68 19.18
N THR A 801 37.73 -17.41 18.75
CA THR A 801 38.06 -16.88 17.42
C THR A 801 38.10 -17.85 16.23
N VAL A 802 37.56 -17.41 15.07
CA VAL A 802 38.19 -17.44 13.72
C VAL A 802 37.15 -17.65 12.59
N THR A 803 37.04 -16.60 11.76
CA THR A 803 36.80 -16.54 10.31
C THR A 803 35.65 -17.29 9.65
N SER A 804 34.96 -16.54 8.78
CA SER A 804 34.22 -17.02 7.62
C SER A 804 34.96 -18.14 6.88
N PRO A 805 34.24 -19.17 6.40
CA PRO A 805 34.60 -19.85 5.18
C PRO A 805 33.54 -19.58 4.12
N VAL A 806 33.99 -18.97 3.03
CA VAL A 806 33.47 -19.30 1.71
C VAL A 806 33.65 -20.81 1.54
N ASN A 807 32.59 -21.54 1.22
CA ASN A 807 32.76 -22.81 0.52
C ASN A 807 31.66 -23.01 -0.51
N THR A 808 32.08 -22.85 -1.76
CA THR A 808 31.50 -23.37 -2.98
C THR A 808 31.25 -24.88 -2.87
N ASN A 809 30.03 -25.34 -3.18
CA ASN A 809 29.79 -26.51 -4.03
C ASN A 809 28.29 -26.71 -4.26
N THR A 810 27.94 -26.76 -5.54
CA THR A 810 26.68 -27.22 -6.11
C THR A 810 26.56 -28.74 -6.04
N SER A 811 25.48 -29.28 -5.45
CA SER A 811 24.77 -30.49 -5.90
C SER A 811 23.51 -30.78 -5.06
N ASP A 812 22.51 -31.35 -5.73
CA ASP A 812 21.10 -31.61 -5.38
C ASP A 812 20.70 -32.21 -4.02
N ASN A 813 19.49 -31.79 -3.58
CA ASN A 813 18.39 -32.44 -2.84
C ASN A 813 18.67 -33.49 -1.73
N SER A 814 18.24 -33.17 -0.51
CA SER A 814 16.98 -33.63 0.11
C SER A 814 17.02 -33.39 1.63
N GLY A 815 16.34 -32.34 2.11
CA GLY A 815 16.16 -32.11 3.55
C GLY A 815 14.86 -32.78 3.99
N GLU A 816 14.95 -33.79 4.85
CA GLU A 816 13.80 -34.45 5.47
C GLU A 816 12.91 -33.43 6.21
N PHE A 817 11.61 -33.41 5.88
CA PHE A 817 10.60 -32.70 6.64
C PHE A 817 10.47 -33.34 8.03
N THR A 818 10.45 -32.53 9.08
CA THR A 818 10.06 -32.99 10.42
C THR A 818 8.61 -33.47 10.40
N PRO A 819 8.27 -34.67 10.93
CA PRO A 819 6.92 -35.21 10.86
C PRO A 819 5.88 -34.27 11.49
N PHE A 820 4.76 -34.06 10.81
CA PHE A 820 3.63 -33.29 11.36
C PHE A 820 3.16 -33.93 12.68
N LYS A 821 2.95 -33.11 13.70
CA LYS A 821 2.50 -33.58 15.02
C LYS A 821 1.01 -33.31 15.18
N TYR A 822 0.24 -34.39 15.16
CA TYR A 822 -1.18 -34.35 15.43
C TYR A 822 -1.52 -33.99 16.88
N GLU A 823 -2.58 -33.20 17.07
CA GLU A 823 -3.31 -33.10 18.33
C GLU A 823 -4.55 -33.99 18.25
N ALA A 824 -4.83 -34.79 19.29
CA ALA A 824 -5.98 -35.70 19.29
C ALA A 824 -7.35 -35.00 19.43
N ASN A 825 -7.35 -33.74 19.85
CA ASN A 825 -8.54 -32.93 20.08
C ASN A 825 -8.29 -31.45 19.73
N LYS A 826 -8.04 -31.18 18.44
CA LYS A 826 -7.72 -29.86 17.89
C LYS A 826 -8.79 -28.85 18.29
N GLN A 827 -8.38 -27.83 19.04
CA GLN A 827 -9.24 -26.71 19.40
C GLN A 827 -9.18 -25.62 18.34
N TYR A 828 -10.30 -24.89 18.22
CA TYR A 828 -10.37 -23.70 17.38
C TYR A 828 -9.33 -22.68 17.83
N LYS A 829 -8.53 -22.21 16.87
CA LYS A 829 -7.59 -21.12 17.02
C LYS A 829 -7.69 -20.26 15.78
N ALA A 830 -8.09 -19.00 15.95
CA ALA A 830 -8.02 -18.06 14.84
C ALA A 830 -6.58 -17.95 14.33
N ALA A 831 -6.42 -17.83 13.02
CA ALA A 831 -5.17 -17.43 12.41
C ALA A 831 -4.75 -16.07 12.98
N PRO A 832 -3.44 -15.83 13.17
CA PRO A 832 -2.95 -14.52 13.58
C PRO A 832 -3.46 -13.42 12.65
N ASP A 833 -3.78 -12.23 13.18
CA ASP A 833 -4.39 -11.17 12.37
C ASP A 833 -3.54 -10.77 11.15
N TYR A 834 -2.20 -10.88 11.25
CA TYR A 834 -1.31 -10.60 10.13
C TYR A 834 -1.37 -11.66 9.01
N TYR A 835 -1.97 -12.84 9.23
CA TYR A 835 -2.17 -13.83 8.16
C TYR A 835 -3.19 -13.37 7.12
N TYR A 836 -4.02 -12.38 7.47
CA TYR A 836 -4.95 -11.77 6.52
C TYR A 836 -4.28 -10.65 5.69
N ASN A 837 -3.08 -10.23 6.07
CA ASN A 837 -2.24 -9.35 5.27
C ASN A 837 -1.46 -10.23 4.28
N ALA A 838 -1.34 -9.79 3.04
CA ALA A 838 -0.59 -10.52 2.03
C ALA A 838 0.86 -10.85 2.46
N CYS A 839 1.28 -12.07 2.17
CA CYS A 839 2.57 -12.59 2.59
C CYS A 839 3.70 -11.99 1.74
N ARG A 840 4.94 -12.12 2.20
CA ARG A 840 6.15 -11.82 1.43
C ARG A 840 6.58 -12.95 0.47
N GLN A 841 5.98 -14.13 0.61
CA GLN A 841 6.12 -15.28 -0.30
C GLN A 841 4.74 -15.62 -0.86
N GLN A 842 4.30 -14.85 -1.86
CA GLN A 842 2.94 -14.95 -2.39
C GLN A 842 2.84 -16.05 -3.45
N GLY A 843 1.89 -16.96 -3.26
CA GLY A 843 1.44 -17.87 -4.29
C GLY A 843 0.70 -17.13 -5.40
N LYS A 844 0.60 -17.77 -6.56
CA LYS A 844 -0.05 -17.21 -7.74
C LYS A 844 -1.45 -17.78 -7.89
N VAL A 845 -2.46 -16.91 -7.92
CA VAL A 845 -3.84 -17.27 -8.30
C VAL A 845 -4.01 -17.05 -9.81
N THR A 846 -4.40 -18.10 -10.52
CA THR A 846 -4.66 -18.06 -11.97
C THR A 846 -6.13 -18.38 -12.24
N LYS A 847 -6.82 -17.50 -12.95
CA LYS A 847 -8.18 -17.75 -13.42
C LYS A 847 -8.14 -18.61 -14.68
N GLU A 848 -8.90 -19.69 -14.67
CA GLU A 848 -8.96 -20.66 -15.76
C GLU A 848 -10.39 -20.80 -16.28
N THR A 849 -10.50 -21.05 -17.58
CA THR A 849 -11.76 -21.38 -18.25
C THR A 849 -11.65 -22.79 -18.82
N TYR A 850 -12.62 -23.65 -18.53
CA TYR A 850 -12.69 -25.02 -19.05
C TYR A 850 -14.05 -25.30 -19.66
N ASN A 851 -14.08 -26.20 -20.64
CA ASN A 851 -15.31 -26.72 -21.23
C ASN A 851 -15.60 -28.09 -20.62
N GLY A 852 -16.55 -28.14 -19.69
CA GLY A 852 -16.94 -29.36 -19.00
C GLY A 852 -18.26 -29.94 -19.47
N ILE A 853 -18.73 -30.98 -18.77
CA ILE A 853 -20.02 -31.64 -19.03
C ILE A 853 -21.23 -30.70 -18.87
N ARG A 854 -21.03 -29.53 -18.26
CA ARG A 854 -22.06 -28.50 -18.00
C ARG A 854 -21.76 -27.18 -18.72
N GLY A 855 -20.98 -27.25 -19.80
CA GLY A 855 -20.62 -26.11 -20.64
C GLY A 855 -19.32 -25.44 -20.23
N SER A 856 -19.11 -24.24 -20.76
CA SER A 856 -17.93 -23.41 -20.46
C SER A 856 -18.09 -22.75 -19.10
N LYS A 857 -17.16 -23.01 -18.18
CA LYS A 857 -17.16 -22.49 -16.81
C LYS A 857 -15.76 -22.06 -16.39
N THR A 858 -15.70 -21.25 -15.34
CA THR A 858 -14.46 -20.71 -14.78
C THR A 858 -14.17 -21.28 -13.39
N LEU A 859 -12.88 -21.34 -13.05
CA LEU A 859 -12.37 -21.64 -11.72
C LEU A 859 -11.08 -20.86 -11.46
N ASN A 860 -10.64 -20.75 -10.21
CA ASN A 860 -9.33 -20.20 -9.89
C ASN A 860 -8.41 -21.29 -9.32
N VAL A 861 -7.13 -21.22 -9.70
CA VAL A 861 -6.07 -22.13 -9.23
C VAL A 861 -4.99 -21.31 -8.53
N TYR A 862 -4.87 -21.49 -7.22
CA TYR A 862 -3.73 -21.05 -6.42
C TYR A 862 -2.60 -22.06 -6.55
N THR A 863 -1.41 -21.57 -6.90
CA THR A 863 -0.15 -22.30 -6.88
C THR A 863 0.77 -21.68 -5.81
N PRO A 864 1.47 -22.49 -5.01
CA PRO A 864 2.27 -21.96 -3.90
C PRO A 864 3.45 -21.13 -4.41
N TYR A 865 4.02 -20.29 -3.55
CA TYR A 865 5.21 -19.50 -3.89
C TYR A 865 6.34 -20.40 -4.41
N ASN A 866 6.97 -19.99 -5.51
CA ASN A 866 7.96 -20.78 -6.25
C ASN A 866 7.45 -22.17 -6.70
N TYR A 867 6.17 -22.28 -7.07
CA TYR A 867 5.62 -23.47 -7.69
C TYR A 867 6.50 -23.95 -8.86
N ASP A 868 6.91 -25.21 -8.78
CA ASP A 868 7.82 -25.85 -9.71
C ASP A 868 7.10 -27.05 -10.35
N PRO A 869 6.76 -27.01 -11.64
CA PRO A 869 6.02 -28.09 -12.29
C PRO A 869 6.78 -29.42 -12.35
N SER A 870 8.08 -29.46 -12.00
CA SER A 870 8.84 -30.72 -11.85
C SER A 870 8.60 -31.42 -10.50
N LYS A 871 8.06 -30.71 -9.50
CA LYS A 871 7.68 -31.24 -8.19
C LYS A 871 6.20 -31.64 -8.19
N LYS A 872 5.81 -32.45 -7.20
CA LYS A 872 4.42 -32.88 -7.02
C LYS A 872 3.84 -32.19 -5.79
N TYR A 873 2.64 -31.66 -5.94
CA TYR A 873 1.94 -30.95 -4.88
C TYR A 873 0.65 -31.69 -4.51
N ASN A 874 0.32 -31.67 -3.21
CA ASN A 874 -1.03 -31.98 -2.76
C ASN A 874 -2.00 -30.96 -3.37
N ILE A 875 -3.27 -31.34 -3.54
CA ILE A 875 -4.28 -30.46 -4.12
C ILE A 875 -5.55 -30.43 -3.27
N PHE A 876 -6.07 -29.23 -3.02
CA PHE A 876 -7.30 -29.00 -2.26
C PHE A 876 -8.33 -28.23 -3.10
N TYR A 877 -9.47 -28.85 -3.37
CA TYR A 877 -10.60 -28.20 -4.02
C TYR A 877 -11.52 -27.60 -2.95
N LEU A 878 -11.69 -26.28 -2.95
CA LEU A 878 -12.45 -25.55 -1.94
C LEU A 878 -13.63 -24.79 -2.57
N MET A 879 -14.84 -25.26 -2.27
CA MET A 879 -16.09 -24.77 -2.86
C MET A 879 -16.70 -23.60 -2.06
N HIS A 880 -17.19 -22.60 -2.78
CA HIS A 880 -17.90 -21.44 -2.22
C HIS A 880 -19.29 -21.80 -1.65
N GLY A 881 -19.92 -20.85 -0.96
CA GLY A 881 -21.28 -20.95 -0.40
C GLY A 881 -22.40 -20.55 -1.37
N GLY A 882 -23.64 -20.52 -0.86
CA GLY A 882 -24.81 -20.15 -1.66
C GLY A 882 -24.82 -18.65 -2.00
N GLY A 883 -25.14 -18.30 -3.25
CA GLY A 883 -25.12 -16.91 -3.73
C GLY A 883 -23.72 -16.38 -4.09
N GLU A 884 -22.69 -17.21 -3.94
CA GLU A 884 -21.29 -16.88 -4.22
C GLU A 884 -20.84 -17.48 -5.57
N ASN A 885 -19.58 -17.25 -5.94
CA ASN A 885 -18.96 -17.80 -7.16
C ASN A 885 -17.47 -18.16 -6.97
N GLU A 886 -16.81 -18.64 -8.03
CA GLU A 886 -15.43 -19.14 -8.01
C GLU A 886 -14.38 -18.11 -7.57
N ASN A 887 -14.71 -16.81 -7.62
CA ASN A 887 -13.80 -15.71 -7.29
C ASN A 887 -13.87 -15.31 -5.81
N THR A 888 -14.89 -15.77 -5.09
CA THR A 888 -15.22 -15.30 -3.73
C THR A 888 -14.07 -15.46 -2.75
N LEU A 889 -13.35 -16.59 -2.81
CA LEU A 889 -12.32 -16.92 -1.83
C LEU A 889 -10.99 -16.17 -2.04
N PHE A 890 -10.73 -15.67 -3.25
CA PHE A 890 -9.46 -15.02 -3.60
C PHE A 890 -9.57 -13.51 -3.87
N TYR A 891 -10.72 -13.04 -4.37
CA TYR A 891 -10.88 -11.66 -4.83
C TYR A 891 -11.83 -10.82 -3.97
N GLN A 892 -12.33 -11.35 -2.85
CA GLN A 892 -13.13 -10.57 -1.89
C GLN A 892 -12.33 -10.29 -0.60
N ASN A 893 -12.48 -9.07 -0.08
CA ASN A 893 -11.72 -8.58 1.06
C ASN A 893 -12.07 -9.26 2.39
N ASP A 894 -13.18 -9.98 2.49
CA ASP A 894 -13.64 -10.64 3.72
C ASP A 894 -13.26 -12.13 3.80
N THR A 895 -12.78 -12.74 2.71
CA THR A 895 -12.28 -14.13 2.68
C THR A 895 -10.76 -14.19 2.82
N MET A 896 -10.00 -13.53 1.95
CA MET A 896 -8.52 -13.44 1.97
C MET A 896 -7.79 -14.80 2.11
N ILE A 897 -8.35 -15.88 1.54
CA ILE A 897 -7.78 -17.25 1.71
C ILE A 897 -6.37 -17.35 1.13
N GLN A 898 -6.01 -16.61 0.06
CA GLN A 898 -4.64 -16.62 -0.47
C GLN A 898 -3.60 -16.11 0.54
N ASN A 899 -3.91 -15.03 1.26
CA ASN A 899 -3.00 -14.46 2.26
C ASN A 899 -2.81 -15.46 3.40
N LEU A 900 -3.89 -16.11 3.81
CA LEU A 900 -3.86 -17.17 4.82
C LEU A 900 -2.95 -18.33 4.37
N LEU A 901 -3.17 -18.87 3.16
CA LEU A 901 -2.36 -19.96 2.60
C LEU A 901 -0.89 -19.58 2.49
N ASP A 902 -0.59 -18.38 1.99
CA ASP A 902 0.78 -17.90 1.80
C ASP A 902 1.53 -17.76 3.12
N ASN A 903 0.87 -17.24 4.15
CA ASN A 903 1.48 -17.08 5.47
C ASN A 903 1.67 -18.44 6.15
N MET A 904 0.70 -19.36 6.05
CA MET A 904 0.83 -20.73 6.57
C MET A 904 1.98 -21.49 5.87
N ILE A 905 2.08 -21.38 4.54
CA ILE A 905 3.15 -22.03 3.76
C ILE A 905 4.51 -21.42 4.09
N MET A 906 4.60 -20.09 4.13
CA MET A 906 5.87 -19.43 4.45
C MET A 906 6.37 -19.75 5.86
N ASN A 907 5.46 -19.86 6.82
CA ASN A 907 5.81 -20.14 8.21
C ASN A 907 6.03 -21.64 8.49
N GLY A 908 5.92 -22.49 7.46
CA GLY A 908 6.12 -23.93 7.58
C GLY A 908 5.01 -24.64 8.35
N GLU A 909 3.86 -23.98 8.53
CA GLU A 909 2.68 -24.54 9.19
C GLU A 909 1.83 -25.38 8.22
N LEU A 910 2.00 -25.14 6.92
CA LEU A 910 1.35 -25.88 5.85
C LEU A 910 2.37 -26.23 4.78
N GLU A 911 2.40 -27.49 4.36
CA GLU A 911 3.21 -27.87 3.21
C GLU A 911 2.71 -27.17 1.93
N PRO A 912 3.60 -26.72 1.03
CA PRO A 912 3.19 -26.14 -0.23
C PRO A 912 2.20 -27.05 -0.99
N LEU A 913 1.03 -26.51 -1.34
CA LEU A 913 -0.03 -27.25 -2.04
C LEU A 913 -0.75 -26.36 -3.06
N ILE A 914 -1.44 -27.00 -4.00
CA ILE A 914 -2.34 -26.32 -4.94
C ILE A 914 -3.72 -26.20 -4.31
N VAL A 915 -4.37 -25.04 -4.43
CA VAL A 915 -5.76 -24.85 -4.00
C VAL A 915 -6.60 -24.40 -5.18
N VAL A 916 -7.73 -25.05 -5.40
CA VAL A 916 -8.63 -24.76 -6.53
C VAL A 916 -9.98 -24.32 -6.00
N THR A 917 -10.50 -23.21 -6.49
CA THR A 917 -11.84 -22.74 -6.13
C THR A 917 -12.75 -22.82 -7.36
N PRO A 918 -13.43 -23.97 -7.57
CA PRO A 918 -14.40 -24.12 -8.66
C PRO A 918 -15.75 -23.48 -8.29
N THR A 919 -16.73 -23.60 -9.19
CA THR A 919 -18.11 -23.15 -8.92
C THR A 919 -19.13 -24.23 -9.23
N PHE A 920 -20.12 -24.40 -8.35
CA PHE A 920 -21.30 -25.21 -8.65
C PHE A 920 -22.38 -24.43 -9.43
N ASN A 921 -22.15 -23.18 -9.79
CA ASN A 921 -23.09 -22.37 -10.58
C ASN A 921 -23.12 -22.83 -12.05
N GLY A 922 -24.13 -22.38 -12.79
CA GLY A 922 -24.29 -22.68 -14.22
C GLY A 922 -25.40 -23.69 -14.51
N SER A 923 -25.79 -23.78 -15.78
CA SER A 923 -26.93 -24.59 -16.19
C SER A 923 -26.72 -26.07 -15.87
N GLY A 924 -27.69 -26.68 -15.20
CA GLY A 924 -27.63 -28.07 -14.76
C GLY A 924 -26.64 -28.34 -13.63
N SER A 925 -26.03 -27.29 -13.04
CA SER A 925 -25.10 -27.39 -11.94
C SER A 925 -25.68 -26.93 -10.61
N GLU A 926 -25.49 -27.74 -9.57
CA GLU A 926 -25.88 -27.44 -8.19
C GLU A 926 -24.92 -28.13 -7.20
N ALA A 927 -24.90 -27.65 -5.96
CA ALA A 927 -24.00 -28.17 -4.93
C ALA A 927 -24.08 -29.70 -4.78
N GLY A 928 -25.29 -30.26 -4.74
CA GLY A 928 -25.54 -31.69 -4.50
C GLY A 928 -25.13 -32.63 -5.64
N ASN A 929 -24.86 -32.12 -6.84
CA ASN A 929 -24.49 -32.93 -8.00
C ASN A 929 -23.19 -32.49 -8.68
N PHE A 930 -22.48 -31.50 -8.13
CA PHE A 930 -21.23 -30.99 -8.69
C PHE A 930 -20.11 -32.06 -8.75
N TYR A 931 -20.18 -33.11 -7.93
CA TYR A 931 -19.25 -34.24 -7.95
C TYR A 931 -19.11 -34.88 -9.36
N GLU A 932 -20.20 -34.88 -10.15
CA GLU A 932 -20.17 -35.36 -11.54
C GLU A 932 -19.20 -34.55 -12.41
N GLU A 933 -19.26 -33.22 -12.29
CA GLU A 933 -18.42 -32.29 -13.03
C GLU A 933 -16.99 -32.24 -12.47
N LEU A 934 -16.86 -32.37 -11.15
CA LEU A 934 -15.56 -32.50 -10.47
C LEU A 934 -14.76 -33.65 -11.09
N ARG A 935 -15.34 -34.85 -11.10
CA ARG A 935 -14.72 -36.07 -11.62
C ARG A 935 -14.46 -36.01 -13.12
N GLN A 936 -15.45 -35.59 -13.91
CA GLN A 936 -15.39 -35.74 -15.37
C GLN A 936 -14.70 -34.57 -16.09
N SER A 937 -14.62 -33.40 -15.45
CA SER A 937 -14.14 -32.18 -16.11
C SER A 937 -13.09 -31.45 -15.29
N VAL A 938 -13.36 -31.11 -14.03
CA VAL A 938 -12.49 -30.22 -13.25
C VAL A 938 -11.16 -30.88 -12.88
N ILE A 939 -11.18 -32.10 -12.33
CA ILE A 939 -9.96 -32.84 -11.99
C ILE A 939 -9.10 -33.10 -13.25
N PRO A 940 -9.64 -33.68 -14.35
CA PRO A 940 -8.87 -33.86 -15.58
C PRO A 940 -8.31 -32.56 -16.17
N PHE A 941 -9.07 -31.46 -16.11
CA PHE A 941 -8.61 -30.17 -16.62
C PHE A 941 -7.46 -29.60 -15.78
N VAL A 942 -7.64 -29.50 -14.46
CA VAL A 942 -6.65 -28.88 -13.57
C VAL A 942 -5.41 -29.75 -13.46
N GLU A 943 -5.56 -31.05 -13.16
CA GLU A 943 -4.42 -31.94 -12.93
C GLU A 943 -3.77 -32.43 -14.22
N GLY A 944 -4.38 -32.15 -15.38
CA GLY A 944 -3.72 -32.24 -16.68
C GLY A 944 -2.81 -31.05 -17.00
N LYS A 945 -2.99 -29.93 -16.30
CA LYS A 945 -2.25 -28.67 -16.51
C LYS A 945 -1.24 -28.38 -15.39
N TYR A 946 -1.58 -28.72 -14.15
CA TYR A 946 -0.78 -28.47 -12.95
C TYR A 946 -0.25 -29.77 -12.36
N SER A 947 0.95 -29.72 -11.79
CA SER A 947 1.69 -30.88 -11.30
C SER A 947 1.20 -31.32 -9.93
N THR A 948 0.42 -32.38 -9.93
CA THR A 948 -0.05 -33.06 -8.71
C THR A 948 0.61 -34.44 -8.58
N TYR A 949 0.16 -35.23 -7.61
CA TYR A 949 0.56 -36.63 -7.53
C TYR A 949 -0.08 -37.54 -8.59
N ALA A 950 -1.10 -37.06 -9.33
CA ALA A 950 -1.66 -37.79 -10.45
C ALA A 950 -0.64 -37.88 -11.59
N LYS A 951 -0.32 -39.09 -12.05
CA LYS A 951 0.64 -39.29 -13.15
C LYS A 951 0.08 -38.87 -14.50
N SER A 952 -1.23 -38.98 -14.66
CA SER A 952 -1.99 -38.54 -15.82
C SER A 952 -3.43 -38.28 -15.41
N THR A 953 -4.25 -37.82 -16.35
CA THR A 953 -5.69 -37.60 -16.17
C THR A 953 -6.53 -38.86 -16.43
N SER A 954 -5.90 -40.04 -16.52
CA SER A 954 -6.62 -41.31 -16.60
C SER A 954 -7.35 -41.59 -15.29
N ALA A 955 -8.50 -42.26 -15.36
CA ALA A 955 -9.28 -42.60 -14.16
C ALA A 955 -8.46 -43.42 -13.14
N ALA A 956 -7.56 -44.30 -13.62
CA ALA A 956 -6.70 -45.11 -12.78
C ALA A 956 -5.65 -44.27 -12.04
N ASP A 957 -5.01 -43.31 -12.72
CA ASP A 957 -3.98 -42.45 -12.10
C ASP A 957 -4.60 -41.42 -11.15
N ILE A 958 -5.78 -40.89 -11.47
CA ILE A 958 -6.55 -40.01 -10.57
C ILE A 958 -6.93 -40.76 -9.28
N ALA A 959 -7.41 -42.00 -9.41
CA ALA A 959 -7.72 -42.85 -8.25
C ALA A 959 -6.45 -43.21 -7.45
N ALA A 960 -5.35 -43.52 -8.13
CA ALA A 960 -4.07 -43.84 -7.48
C ALA A 960 -3.49 -42.68 -6.67
N SER A 961 -3.79 -41.43 -7.04
CA SER A 961 -3.31 -40.24 -6.32
C SER A 961 -4.29 -39.68 -5.30
N ARG A 962 -5.38 -40.39 -4.98
CA ARG A 962 -6.47 -39.89 -4.11
C ARG A 962 -6.02 -39.40 -2.74
N MET A 963 -4.97 -40.00 -2.16
CA MET A 963 -4.41 -39.61 -0.86
C MET A 963 -3.62 -38.28 -0.89
N HIS A 964 -3.53 -37.64 -2.06
CA HIS A 964 -2.96 -36.31 -2.23
C HIS A 964 -4.00 -35.30 -2.72
N ARG A 965 -5.29 -35.64 -2.59
CA ARG A 965 -6.43 -34.83 -3.03
C ARG A 965 -7.43 -34.66 -1.89
N ALA A 966 -7.79 -33.40 -1.65
CA ALA A 966 -8.80 -33.02 -0.68
C ALA A 966 -9.94 -32.24 -1.34
N TYR A 967 -11.13 -32.32 -0.73
CA TYR A 967 -12.30 -31.52 -1.12
C TYR A 967 -12.97 -30.90 0.11
N GLY A 968 -13.30 -29.62 0.05
CA GLY A 968 -13.98 -28.92 1.13
C GLY A 968 -14.89 -27.81 0.61
N GLY A 969 -15.67 -27.22 1.50
CA GLY A 969 -16.53 -26.11 1.13
C GLY A 969 -17.40 -25.61 2.27
N PHE A 970 -17.85 -24.36 2.14
CA PHE A 970 -18.64 -23.66 3.14
C PHE A 970 -20.13 -23.63 2.81
N SER A 971 -21.00 -23.85 3.79
CA SER A 971 -22.46 -23.72 3.63
C SER A 971 -22.99 -24.68 2.54
N MET A 972 -23.56 -24.17 1.44
CA MET A 972 -23.88 -25.03 0.27
C MET A 972 -22.65 -25.74 -0.31
N GLY A 973 -21.44 -25.19 -0.17
CA GLY A 973 -20.19 -25.88 -0.48
C GLY A 973 -19.93 -27.09 0.42
N ALA A 974 -20.39 -27.09 1.67
CA ALA A 974 -20.31 -28.26 2.54
C ALA A 974 -21.30 -29.35 2.10
N VAL A 975 -22.49 -28.97 1.61
CA VAL A 975 -23.42 -29.91 0.95
C VAL A 975 -22.74 -30.59 -0.24
N SER A 976 -22.02 -29.80 -1.04
CA SER A 976 -21.21 -30.34 -2.14
C SER A 976 -20.12 -31.28 -1.64
N THR A 977 -19.44 -30.92 -0.56
CA THR A 977 -18.43 -31.78 0.08
C THR A 977 -19.00 -33.12 0.51
N TRP A 978 -20.18 -33.15 1.15
CA TRP A 978 -20.84 -34.39 1.52
C TRP A 978 -21.28 -35.22 0.32
N ALA A 979 -21.71 -34.59 -0.78
CA ALA A 979 -22.01 -35.28 -2.03
C ALA A 979 -20.74 -35.90 -2.65
N VAL A 980 -19.59 -35.22 -2.59
CA VAL A 980 -18.30 -35.76 -3.02
C VAL A 980 -17.88 -36.93 -2.11
N ILE A 981 -18.04 -36.85 -0.80
CA ILE A 981 -17.78 -37.99 0.11
C ILE A 981 -18.64 -39.20 -0.30
N GLN A 982 -19.92 -39.00 -0.59
CA GLN A 982 -20.80 -40.12 -0.91
C GLN A 982 -20.47 -40.79 -2.27
N ASN A 983 -19.90 -40.06 -3.22
CA ASN A 983 -19.79 -40.51 -4.62
C ASN A 983 -18.35 -40.65 -5.14
N ASP A 984 -17.37 -39.99 -4.53
CA ASP A 984 -16.01 -39.84 -5.06
C ASP A 984 -14.91 -40.25 -4.06
N LEU A 985 -15.24 -41.12 -3.10
CA LEU A 985 -14.27 -41.72 -2.17
C LEU A 985 -13.11 -42.41 -2.87
N ASP A 986 -13.30 -42.97 -4.07
CA ASP A 986 -12.25 -43.60 -4.88
C ASP A 986 -11.25 -42.60 -5.47
N ILE A 987 -11.57 -41.30 -5.51
CA ILE A 987 -10.69 -40.26 -6.09
C ILE A 987 -10.30 -39.14 -5.12
N VAL A 988 -10.96 -39.00 -3.96
CA VAL A 988 -10.62 -38.00 -2.92
C VAL A 988 -10.35 -38.71 -1.58
N GLY A 989 -9.25 -38.35 -0.93
CA GLY A 989 -8.81 -38.93 0.35
C GLY A 989 -9.21 -38.12 1.58
N TYR A 990 -9.33 -36.80 1.46
CA TYR A 990 -9.54 -35.89 2.59
C TYR A 990 -10.72 -34.95 2.34
N PHE A 991 -11.51 -34.68 3.38
CA PHE A 991 -12.74 -33.92 3.26
C PHE A 991 -12.92 -32.88 4.36
N MET A 992 -13.30 -31.66 3.98
CA MET A 992 -13.46 -30.53 4.90
C MET A 992 -14.83 -29.84 4.73
N PRO A 993 -15.92 -30.44 5.24
CA PRO A 993 -17.23 -29.81 5.25
C PRO A 993 -17.30 -28.71 6.31
N LEU A 994 -17.54 -27.46 5.89
CA LEU A 994 -17.56 -26.28 6.76
C LEU A 994 -18.97 -25.70 6.86
N SER A 995 -19.58 -25.75 8.05
CA SER A 995 -20.90 -25.15 8.31
C SER A 995 -22.01 -25.57 7.34
N GLY A 996 -22.16 -26.88 7.09
CA GLY A 996 -23.31 -27.42 6.38
C GLY A 996 -23.40 -28.95 6.49
N ASP A 997 -24.63 -29.45 6.54
CA ASP A 997 -24.93 -30.87 6.72
C ASP A 997 -25.18 -31.58 5.38
N HIS A 998 -25.22 -32.90 5.41
CA HIS A 998 -25.53 -33.73 4.27
C HIS A 998 -27.04 -33.68 3.98
N TRP A 999 -27.42 -33.42 2.73
CA TRP A 999 -28.83 -33.29 2.36
C TRP A 999 -29.51 -34.57 1.87
N GLN A 1000 -28.79 -35.70 1.76
CA GLN A 1000 -29.43 -36.98 1.43
C GLN A 1000 -29.69 -37.79 2.70
N GLY A 1001 -30.94 -38.20 2.91
CA GLY A 1001 -31.39 -38.94 4.10
C GLY A 1001 -32.41 -38.17 4.93
N GLN A 1002 -33.35 -38.88 5.55
CA GLN A 1002 -34.38 -38.28 6.42
C GLN A 1002 -33.88 -38.24 7.88
N GLY A 1003 -33.45 -37.07 8.31
CA GLY A 1003 -32.91 -36.86 9.67
C GLY A 1003 -31.45 -37.28 9.83
N ALA A 1004 -30.92 -37.08 11.04
CA ALA A 1004 -29.48 -37.20 11.31
C ALA A 1004 -28.91 -38.61 11.10
N TYR A 1005 -29.67 -39.64 11.51
CA TYR A 1005 -29.22 -41.03 11.39
C TYR A 1005 -29.12 -41.46 9.92
N ASP A 1006 -30.14 -41.20 9.11
CA ASP A 1006 -30.14 -41.57 7.70
C ASP A 1006 -29.02 -40.87 6.92
N LYS A 1007 -28.72 -39.61 7.27
CA LYS A 1007 -27.59 -38.85 6.71
C LYS A 1007 -26.24 -39.45 7.09
N ALA A 1008 -26.04 -39.80 8.35
CA ALA A 1008 -24.81 -40.47 8.78
C ALA A 1008 -24.68 -41.85 8.11
N LYS A 1009 -25.80 -42.57 8.01
CA LYS A 1009 -25.87 -43.93 7.45
C LYS A 1009 -25.58 -43.95 5.95
N SER A 1010 -26.05 -42.96 5.18
CA SER A 1010 -25.75 -42.87 3.75
C SER A 1010 -24.24 -42.72 3.48
N ILE A 1011 -23.54 -41.94 4.31
CA ILE A 1011 -22.09 -41.79 4.22
C ILE A 1011 -21.37 -43.07 4.64
N ALA A 1012 -21.80 -43.71 5.73
CA ALA A 1012 -21.25 -45.00 6.15
C ALA A 1012 -21.44 -46.09 5.08
N ASP A 1013 -22.60 -46.13 4.42
CA ASP A 1013 -22.88 -47.06 3.32
C ASP A 1013 -22.01 -46.78 2.09
N ALA A 1014 -21.74 -45.50 1.78
CA ALA A 1014 -20.82 -45.14 0.71
C ALA A 1014 -19.39 -45.62 1.01
N VAL A 1015 -18.94 -45.47 2.26
CA VAL A 1015 -17.65 -46.01 2.74
C VAL A 1015 -17.61 -47.53 2.60
N ASP A 1016 -18.61 -48.24 3.13
CA ASP A 1016 -18.66 -49.70 3.07
C ASP A 1016 -18.67 -50.20 1.61
N LYS A 1017 -19.41 -49.52 0.73
CA LYS A 1017 -19.45 -49.81 -0.70
C LYS A 1017 -18.12 -49.56 -1.40
N SER A 1018 -17.36 -48.56 -0.97
CA SER A 1018 -16.03 -48.27 -1.52
C SER A 1018 -14.99 -49.34 -1.16
N GLY A 1019 -15.21 -50.07 -0.07
CA GLY A 1019 -14.26 -51.06 0.46
C GLY A 1019 -13.02 -50.43 1.13
N LEU A 1020 -13.00 -49.10 1.31
CA LEU A 1020 -11.91 -48.39 1.97
C LEU A 1020 -11.92 -48.64 3.48
N LYS A 1021 -10.72 -48.73 4.05
CA LYS A 1021 -10.52 -48.83 5.50
C LYS A 1021 -10.54 -47.45 6.15
N PRO A 1022 -10.83 -47.34 7.46
CA PRO A 1022 -10.87 -46.05 8.15
C PRO A 1022 -9.60 -45.19 8.01
N ASN A 1023 -8.42 -45.78 7.81
CA ASN A 1023 -7.17 -45.04 7.59
C ASN A 1023 -6.95 -44.63 6.11
N GLN A 1024 -7.98 -44.67 5.27
CA GLN A 1024 -7.92 -44.33 3.84
C GLN A 1024 -8.90 -43.23 3.45
N TYR A 1025 -9.63 -42.62 4.40
CA TYR A 1025 -10.47 -41.45 4.15
C TYR A 1025 -10.57 -40.64 5.43
N PHE A 1026 -10.45 -39.32 5.33
CA PHE A 1026 -10.33 -38.45 6.50
C PHE A 1026 -11.30 -37.28 6.40
N ILE A 1027 -12.08 -37.04 7.45
CA ILE A 1027 -13.10 -35.99 7.49
C ILE A 1027 -12.82 -35.06 8.66
N PHE A 1028 -12.51 -33.80 8.37
CA PHE A 1028 -12.40 -32.73 9.36
C PHE A 1028 -13.54 -31.74 9.14
N ALA A 1029 -14.63 -31.92 9.88
CA ALA A 1029 -15.77 -31.00 9.85
C ALA A 1029 -15.53 -29.82 10.81
N ALA A 1030 -16.02 -28.63 10.47
CA ALA A 1030 -15.98 -27.49 11.39
C ALA A 1030 -17.18 -26.55 11.22
N THR A 1031 -17.59 -25.89 12.31
CA THR A 1031 -18.62 -24.85 12.30
C THR A 1031 -18.53 -23.98 13.55
N GLY A 1032 -19.30 -22.89 13.62
CA GLY A 1032 -19.42 -22.05 14.81
C GLY A 1032 -20.57 -22.49 15.73
N SER A 1033 -20.50 -22.23 17.03
CA SER A 1033 -21.60 -22.57 17.96
C SER A 1033 -22.86 -21.72 17.75
N ASN A 1034 -22.70 -20.50 17.20
CA ASN A 1034 -23.80 -19.58 16.87
C ASN A 1034 -24.13 -19.62 15.36
N ASP A 1035 -23.48 -20.51 14.61
CA ASP A 1035 -23.71 -20.67 13.18
C ASP A 1035 -25.09 -21.30 12.93
N ILE A 1036 -25.84 -20.76 11.97
CA ILE A 1036 -27.17 -21.25 11.59
C ILE A 1036 -27.17 -22.71 11.12
N ALA A 1037 -26.03 -23.23 10.68
CA ALA A 1037 -25.85 -24.61 10.26
C ALA A 1037 -25.61 -25.57 11.42
N TYR A 1038 -25.14 -25.10 12.58
CA TYR A 1038 -24.82 -25.93 13.75
C TYR A 1038 -25.96 -26.86 14.17
N PRO A 1039 -27.24 -26.41 14.24
CA PRO A 1039 -28.36 -27.28 14.62
C PRO A 1039 -28.60 -28.47 13.68
N ASN A 1040 -28.14 -28.40 12.41
CA ASN A 1040 -28.27 -29.49 11.46
C ASN A 1040 -26.99 -30.33 11.37
N VAL A 1041 -25.82 -29.69 11.48
CA VAL A 1041 -24.51 -30.37 11.44
C VAL A 1041 -24.30 -31.23 12.68
N ASN A 1042 -24.51 -30.68 13.89
CA ASN A 1042 -24.18 -31.38 15.12
C ASN A 1042 -24.91 -32.74 15.27
N PRO A 1043 -26.23 -32.84 15.03
CA PRO A 1043 -26.92 -34.13 15.09
C PRO A 1043 -26.37 -35.18 14.12
N GLN A 1044 -26.05 -34.80 12.87
CA GLN A 1044 -25.45 -35.73 11.90
C GLN A 1044 -24.09 -36.23 12.41
N ILE A 1045 -23.24 -35.32 12.87
CA ILE A 1045 -21.92 -35.66 13.42
C ILE A 1045 -22.05 -36.61 14.61
N ASP A 1046 -23.01 -36.37 15.51
CA ASP A 1046 -23.22 -37.22 16.69
C ASP A 1046 -23.69 -38.63 16.31
N GLU A 1047 -24.45 -38.80 15.23
CA GLU A 1047 -24.75 -40.13 14.69
C GLU A 1047 -23.53 -40.78 14.03
N MET A 1048 -22.72 -40.01 13.28
CA MET A 1048 -21.48 -40.53 12.69
C MET A 1048 -20.49 -41.02 13.75
N LYS A 1049 -20.34 -40.33 14.88
CA LYS A 1049 -19.47 -40.75 16.01
C LYS A 1049 -19.79 -42.16 16.54
N LYS A 1050 -21.01 -42.65 16.35
CA LYS A 1050 -21.47 -43.96 16.82
C LYS A 1050 -21.17 -45.09 15.83
N MET A 1051 -20.75 -44.79 14.60
CA MET A 1051 -20.55 -45.76 13.53
C MET A 1051 -19.08 -46.19 13.44
N SER A 1052 -18.83 -47.47 13.19
CA SER A 1052 -17.48 -48.06 13.19
C SER A 1052 -16.55 -47.51 12.10
N GLN A 1053 -17.12 -46.90 11.06
CA GLN A 1053 -16.43 -46.26 9.95
C GLN A 1053 -15.72 -44.97 10.39
N PHE A 1054 -16.13 -44.37 11.50
CA PHE A 1054 -15.62 -43.07 11.94
C PHE A 1054 -14.99 -43.16 13.33
N LYS A 1055 -13.67 -43.05 13.37
CA LYS A 1055 -12.87 -42.99 14.59
C LYS A 1055 -12.66 -41.54 14.98
N PHE A 1056 -13.37 -41.09 16.01
CA PHE A 1056 -13.42 -39.69 16.39
C PHE A 1056 -12.13 -39.21 17.09
N THR A 1057 -11.30 -38.48 16.36
CA THR A 1057 -10.12 -37.75 16.84
C THR A 1057 -9.56 -36.91 15.68
N SER A 1058 -8.97 -35.76 15.99
CA SER A 1058 -8.19 -34.99 15.01
C SER A 1058 -6.79 -35.57 14.77
N ASP A 1059 -6.35 -36.54 15.57
CA ASP A 1059 -5.13 -37.28 15.28
C ASP A 1059 -5.39 -38.33 14.20
N PHE A 1060 -5.13 -37.95 12.95
CA PHE A 1060 -5.38 -38.81 11.79
C PHE A 1060 -4.42 -40.00 11.68
N SER A 1061 -3.36 -40.04 12.49
CA SER A 1061 -2.58 -41.28 12.65
C SER A 1061 -3.33 -42.35 13.45
N GLN A 1062 -4.35 -41.96 14.24
CA GLN A 1062 -5.11 -42.84 15.14
C GLN A 1062 -6.59 -42.96 14.77
N GLY A 1063 -7.14 -41.96 14.10
CA GLY A 1063 -8.53 -41.92 13.66
C GLY A 1063 -8.69 -41.24 12.32
N ASN A 1064 -9.92 -40.84 12.00
CA ASN A 1064 -10.22 -40.36 10.66
C ASN A 1064 -11.41 -39.40 10.58
N PHE A 1065 -11.95 -39.02 11.72
CA PHE A 1065 -13.12 -38.17 11.79
C PHE A 1065 -12.98 -37.18 12.94
N TYR A 1066 -13.17 -35.91 12.66
CA TYR A 1066 -13.17 -34.89 13.69
C TYR A 1066 -14.20 -33.80 13.39
N PHE A 1067 -14.69 -33.17 14.45
CA PHE A 1067 -15.63 -32.05 14.37
C PHE A 1067 -15.20 -30.95 15.34
N MET A 1068 -14.78 -29.83 14.78
CA MET A 1068 -14.38 -28.65 15.53
C MET A 1068 -15.54 -27.64 15.62
N VAL A 1069 -15.84 -27.18 16.84
CA VAL A 1069 -16.88 -26.17 17.08
C VAL A 1069 -16.23 -24.92 17.65
N ALA A 1070 -16.21 -23.85 16.86
CA ALA A 1070 -15.69 -22.55 17.28
C ALA A 1070 -16.74 -21.80 18.11
N GLN A 1071 -16.45 -21.60 19.39
CA GLN A 1071 -17.39 -20.98 20.33
C GLN A 1071 -17.62 -19.50 19.97
N GLY A 1072 -18.89 -19.12 19.87
CA GLY A 1072 -19.33 -17.75 19.56
C GLY A 1072 -19.32 -17.39 18.07
N ASN A 1073 -18.72 -18.22 17.21
CA ASN A 1073 -18.67 -17.94 15.78
C ASN A 1073 -20.03 -18.18 15.10
N GLU A 1074 -20.33 -17.34 14.10
CA GLU A 1074 -21.52 -17.24 13.28
C GLU A 1074 -21.27 -17.71 11.84
N HIS A 1075 -22.28 -17.60 10.96
CA HIS A 1075 -22.23 -18.12 9.57
C HIS A 1075 -21.58 -17.12 8.60
N TRP A 1076 -20.26 -16.90 8.73
CA TRP A 1076 -19.53 -15.89 7.95
C TRP A 1076 -18.09 -16.30 7.58
N TRP A 1077 -17.68 -15.98 6.35
CA TRP A 1077 -16.35 -16.32 5.81
C TRP A 1077 -15.15 -15.81 6.62
N GLY A 1078 -15.26 -14.63 7.24
CA GLY A 1078 -14.19 -14.09 8.08
C GLY A 1078 -13.84 -14.99 9.27
N GLN A 1079 -14.79 -15.82 9.71
CA GLN A 1079 -14.57 -16.87 10.71
C GLN A 1079 -14.25 -18.22 10.07
N VAL A 1080 -14.91 -18.58 8.97
CA VAL A 1080 -14.73 -19.88 8.30
C VAL A 1080 -13.33 -20.09 7.74
N ARG A 1081 -12.66 -19.01 7.29
CA ARG A 1081 -11.26 -19.07 6.86
C ARG A 1081 -10.32 -19.57 7.98
N ASN A 1082 -10.67 -19.33 9.25
CA ASN A 1082 -9.93 -19.85 10.39
C ASN A 1082 -10.10 -21.37 10.57
N TYR A 1083 -11.21 -21.93 10.10
CA TYR A 1083 -11.40 -23.38 10.11
C TYR A 1083 -10.47 -24.04 9.10
N VAL A 1084 -10.24 -23.41 7.94
CA VAL A 1084 -9.25 -23.86 6.95
C VAL A 1084 -7.83 -23.77 7.54
N TYR A 1085 -7.51 -22.67 8.25
CA TYR A 1085 -6.24 -22.53 8.96
C TYR A 1085 -5.97 -23.68 9.95
N ASP A 1086 -6.97 -24.04 10.76
CA ASP A 1086 -6.82 -25.10 11.76
C ASP A 1086 -6.81 -26.51 11.16
N ALA A 1087 -7.62 -26.76 10.12
CA ALA A 1087 -7.88 -28.11 9.61
C ALA A 1087 -6.97 -28.53 8.46
N LEU A 1088 -6.59 -27.61 7.56
CA LEU A 1088 -5.80 -27.95 6.37
C LEU A 1088 -4.41 -28.51 6.70
N PRO A 1089 -3.69 -28.03 7.73
CA PRO A 1089 -2.41 -28.62 8.15
C PRO A 1089 -2.51 -30.09 8.57
N TYR A 1090 -3.70 -30.60 8.92
CA TYR A 1090 -3.89 -31.99 9.33
C TYR A 1090 -3.97 -32.96 8.15
N PHE A 1091 -4.09 -32.46 6.92
CA PHE A 1091 -4.28 -33.29 5.74
C PHE A 1091 -2.95 -33.72 5.12
N PHE A 1092 -3.00 -34.83 4.36
CA PHE A 1092 -1.94 -35.34 3.49
C PHE A 1092 -0.71 -36.01 4.13
N HIS A 1093 -0.71 -36.24 5.44
CA HIS A 1093 0.41 -36.92 6.12
C HIS A 1093 0.28 -38.44 6.17
N GLU A 1094 -0.92 -38.98 5.93
CA GLU A 1094 -1.15 -40.42 6.00
C GLU A 1094 -0.70 -41.11 4.71
N SER A 1095 0.21 -42.09 4.87
CA SER A 1095 0.78 -42.84 3.75
C SER A 1095 -0.32 -43.64 3.05
N GLY A 1096 -0.59 -43.30 1.79
CA GLY A 1096 -1.45 -44.08 0.92
C GLY A 1096 -0.81 -45.43 0.60
N ASN A 1097 -1.12 -46.45 1.41
CA ASN A 1097 -0.89 -47.85 1.07
C ASN A 1097 -2.08 -48.43 0.32
#